data_AF-A0AAU8EWD0-F1
#
_entry.id   AF-A0AAU8EWD0-F1
#
_cell.length_a   1.000
_cell.length_b   1.000
_cell.length_c   1.000
_cell.angle_alpha   90.00
_cell.angle_beta   90.00
_cell.angle_gamma   90.00
#
_symmetry.space_group_name_H-M   'P 1'
#
loop_
_entity.id
_entity.type
_entity.pdbx_description
1 polymer ?
#
loop_
_entity_poly.entity_id
_entity_poly.type
_entity_poly.pdbx_seq_one_letter_code
_entity_poly.pdbx_strand_id
1 'polypeptide(L)'
;MGTGRLGRVVGLFITLAIMMGLVGLPGATAAGTLTAPVPSVAGTAKVGARLTAVPGSWGPAPVALRYQWLRSGLAIPGATGASYIGTAADRGKLLSVRVAGSKTGYTSVARTSRATAAVAAGTLAAAVPTVTGSAKVGSRLTASPGTWGPAPVTLRYQWLRAGTAVPGATGASYVQTAADSGKALSVRVTGSKTGYGTVARTSRTAGLVAAGTLMGTVPTVTGTAREGFRLTANPGAWGPAPITLSYQWLRAGTPISGATGQSYMLTGADAGKSISVRVTGAKAGYAPLTKTSTALATSTDTLGPGAVLRANNSLLSTDGRFRLIMQGDGNLVAYGPTGAVWATATSGAGNWAVMQGDGNLVVYTAAGKSLWGSGTDGLGESSLVMQSDGNLVIYHAGYPTWARHGGALYFKLAPNTTLTANQWRLSLDRRFRLIMQGDGNLVMYGPNGALWATATTGAGNWAIMQSDGNLVVYTATNKPVWDSRTAGLPGGELHVQTDGNLVIYQAGKAVWTRSDGAGAGAVPPPSGGAATAIAVARSKISGGSYVWGGTGPTGFDCSGLVQFSFAAGGISVPRTATQQYAGTSNKIPLAQAQPGDLVFFGTPGNFWHVGIYTGNGKMVNALNPAVGILELPINQLLDTSGRPVTPYAYVARY
;
A
#
# COMPACT_ATOMS: atom_id res chain seq x y z
N MET A 1 12.49 -70.66 37.23
CA MET A 1 11.55 -71.66 37.79
C MET A 1 11.35 -72.74 36.75
N GLY A 2 11.88 -73.93 37.00
CA GLY A 2 11.69 -75.11 36.15
C GLY A 2 10.85 -76.15 36.88
N THR A 3 10.13 -76.96 36.11
CA THR A 3 9.46 -78.18 36.56
C THR A 3 9.47 -79.20 35.42
N GLY A 4 10.26 -80.27 35.53
CA GLY A 4 9.77 -81.66 35.60
C GLY A 4 10.21 -82.43 34.35
N ARG A 5 10.47 -83.75 34.34
CA ARG A 5 10.39 -84.83 35.33
C ARG A 5 11.24 -86.00 34.81
N LEU A 6 11.74 -86.84 35.71
CA LEU A 6 12.48 -88.09 35.48
C LEU A 6 11.66 -89.17 34.73
N GLY A 7 12.37 -90.06 34.03
CA GLY A 7 11.89 -91.38 33.63
C GLY A 7 13.05 -92.33 33.27
N ARG A 8 13.40 -93.24 34.18
CA ARG A 8 14.27 -94.42 33.97
C ARG A 8 13.44 -95.56 33.38
N VAL A 9 14.00 -96.35 32.47
CA VAL A 9 13.70 -97.80 32.36
C VAL A 9 14.98 -98.55 31.96
N VAL A 10 15.30 -99.59 32.73
CA VAL A 10 16.29 -100.65 32.48
C VAL A 10 15.49 -101.97 32.41
N GLY A 11 15.85 -102.87 31.50
CA GLY A 11 15.36 -104.27 31.38
C GLY A 11 15.76 -104.84 30.02
N LEU A 12 16.87 -105.58 29.89
CA LEU A 12 17.12 -107.01 30.19
C LEU A 12 16.39 -107.96 29.21
N PHE A 13 17.15 -108.66 28.35
CA PHE A 13 16.87 -110.03 27.94
C PHE A 13 18.15 -110.84 27.81
N ILE A 14 18.06 -112.05 28.36
CA ILE A 14 19.07 -113.08 28.58
C ILE A 14 19.06 -114.07 27.41
N THR A 15 20.27 -114.48 27.04
CA THR A 15 20.79 -115.74 26.46
C THR A 15 19.82 -116.81 25.94
N LEU A 16 20.08 -117.30 24.71
CA LEU A 16 19.98 -118.71 24.37
C LEU A 16 21.14 -119.11 23.43
N ALA A 17 21.94 -120.07 23.87
CA ALA A 17 23.03 -120.68 23.13
C ALA A 17 22.62 -122.09 22.72
N ILE A 18 22.85 -122.47 21.45
CA ILE A 18 23.10 -123.86 21.04
C ILE A 18 24.18 -123.87 19.95
N MET A 19 25.14 -124.76 20.15
CA MET A 19 26.38 -125.02 19.40
C MET A 19 26.20 -125.40 17.93
N MET A 20 27.19 -125.04 17.10
CA MET A 20 27.85 -125.98 16.17
C MET A 20 29.28 -125.50 15.82
N GLY A 21 30.26 -126.39 15.98
CA GLY A 21 31.50 -126.42 15.18
C GLY A 21 32.72 -125.67 15.72
N LEU A 22 33.63 -126.40 16.37
CA LEU A 22 35.01 -125.98 16.61
C LEU A 22 35.80 -125.98 15.28
N VAL A 23 36.32 -124.83 14.84
CA VAL A 23 37.44 -124.73 13.88
C VAL A 23 38.38 -123.64 14.38
N GLY A 24 39.68 -123.97 14.45
CA GLY A 24 40.70 -123.25 15.22
C GLY A 24 40.89 -121.77 14.89
N LEU A 25 41.23 -120.99 15.92
CA LEU A 25 41.69 -119.61 15.81
C LEU A 25 43.12 -119.58 15.23
N PRO A 26 43.37 -118.89 14.11
CA PRO A 26 44.74 -118.57 13.69
C PRO A 26 45.29 -117.42 14.54
N GLY A 27 46.58 -117.50 14.88
CA GLY A 27 47.28 -116.53 15.74
C GLY A 27 47.19 -115.09 15.24
N ALA A 28 47.07 -114.16 16.19
CA ALA A 28 47.09 -112.72 15.92
C ALA A 28 48.45 -112.32 15.32
N THR A 29 48.46 -112.01 14.03
CA THR A 29 49.61 -111.42 13.34
C THR A 29 49.80 -109.98 13.84
N ALA A 30 51.03 -109.61 14.21
CA ALA A 30 51.36 -108.24 14.60
C ALA A 30 51.09 -107.27 13.43
N ALA A 31 50.34 -106.20 13.68
CA ALA A 31 50.02 -105.21 12.66
C ALA A 31 51.28 -104.44 12.23
N GLY A 32 51.40 -104.17 10.93
CA GLY A 32 52.50 -103.38 10.37
C GLY A 32 52.49 -101.92 10.83
N THR A 33 53.63 -101.24 10.71
CA THR A 33 53.78 -99.80 11.04
C THR A 33 53.73 -98.93 9.78
N LEU A 34 53.10 -97.76 9.89
CA LEU A 34 53.04 -96.78 8.80
C LEU A 34 54.20 -95.79 8.88
N THR A 35 54.85 -95.51 7.74
CA THR A 35 55.68 -94.31 7.55
C THR A 35 54.75 -93.10 7.48
N ALA A 36 54.84 -92.22 8.47
CA ALA A 36 53.94 -91.09 8.67
C ALA A 36 54.73 -89.79 8.96
N PRO A 37 55.07 -89.00 7.92
CA PRO A 37 55.76 -87.72 8.10
C PRO A 37 54.85 -86.69 8.81
N VAL A 38 55.48 -85.69 9.44
CA VAL A 38 54.74 -84.56 10.02
C VAL A 38 54.21 -83.69 8.88
N PRO A 39 52.88 -83.45 8.79
CA PRO A 39 52.32 -82.66 7.71
C PRO A 39 52.71 -81.18 7.84
N SER A 40 52.64 -80.43 6.74
CA SER A 40 52.74 -78.97 6.75
C SER A 40 51.47 -78.32 6.22
N VAL A 41 51.32 -77.01 6.43
CA VAL A 41 50.19 -76.22 5.92
C VAL A 41 50.72 -75.23 4.88
N ALA A 42 50.24 -75.35 3.65
CA ALA A 42 50.52 -74.41 2.56
C ALA A 42 49.43 -73.33 2.49
N GLY A 43 49.81 -72.13 2.05
CA GLY A 43 48.93 -70.95 1.95
C GLY A 43 49.19 -69.89 3.01
N THR A 44 48.54 -68.74 2.89
CA THR A 44 48.66 -67.63 3.85
C THR A 44 47.56 -67.72 4.90
N ALA A 45 47.93 -67.71 6.18
CA ALA A 45 46.98 -67.68 7.29
C ALA A 45 46.27 -66.32 7.34
N LYS A 46 45.14 -66.21 6.64
CA LYS A 46 44.34 -64.99 6.52
C LYS A 46 42.87 -65.35 6.34
N VAL A 47 41.96 -64.57 6.92
CA VAL A 47 40.51 -64.77 6.72
C VAL A 47 40.17 -64.68 5.22
N GLY A 48 39.40 -65.66 4.74
CA GLY A 48 39.00 -65.81 3.34
C GLY A 48 40.05 -66.47 2.44
N ALA A 49 41.28 -66.70 2.92
CA ALA A 49 42.32 -67.41 2.17
C ALA A 49 42.20 -68.93 2.34
N ARG A 50 42.57 -69.67 1.29
CA ARG A 50 42.64 -71.13 1.31
C ARG A 50 43.96 -71.59 1.90
N LEU A 51 43.85 -72.45 2.91
CA LEU A 51 44.95 -73.25 3.43
C LEU A 51 44.81 -74.69 2.93
N THR A 52 45.93 -75.33 2.61
CA THR A 52 45.96 -76.69 2.09
C THR A 52 46.91 -77.54 2.93
N ALA A 53 46.43 -78.68 3.39
CA ALA A 53 47.23 -79.65 4.11
C ALA A 53 48.19 -80.34 3.12
N VAL A 54 49.48 -80.39 3.47
CA VAL A 54 50.50 -81.12 2.73
C VAL A 54 50.91 -82.32 3.58
N PRO A 55 50.33 -83.51 3.35
CA PRO A 55 50.47 -84.65 4.25
C PRO A 55 51.83 -85.34 4.19
N GLY A 56 52.65 -85.05 3.18
CA GLY A 56 53.87 -85.80 2.87
C GLY A 56 53.58 -87.20 2.28
N SER A 57 54.63 -87.98 2.06
CA SER A 57 54.51 -89.35 1.50
C SER A 57 54.25 -90.38 2.62
N TRP A 58 53.09 -91.03 2.57
CA TRP A 58 52.71 -92.10 3.51
C TRP A 58 52.98 -93.47 2.91
N GLY A 59 53.49 -94.39 3.73
CA GLY A 59 53.88 -95.72 3.26
C GLY A 59 53.64 -96.83 4.29
N PRO A 60 53.57 -98.10 3.85
CA PRO A 60 53.54 -98.53 2.44
C PRO A 60 52.19 -98.21 1.78
N ALA A 61 52.20 -97.72 0.53
CA ALA A 61 50.99 -97.35 -0.20
C ALA A 61 50.11 -98.58 -0.55
N PRO A 62 48.79 -98.40 -0.80
CA PRO A 62 48.01 -97.19 -0.57
C PRO A 62 47.68 -96.97 0.92
N VAL A 63 47.57 -95.71 1.35
CA VAL A 63 47.16 -95.32 2.71
C VAL A 63 45.99 -94.35 2.61
N ALA A 64 44.87 -94.63 3.30
CA ALA A 64 43.73 -93.72 3.35
C ALA A 64 43.99 -92.59 4.36
N LEU A 65 43.84 -91.33 3.93
CA LEU A 65 44.10 -90.15 4.77
C LEU A 65 42.79 -89.45 5.17
N ARG A 66 42.67 -89.09 6.45
CA ARG A 66 41.64 -88.21 6.99
C ARG A 66 42.26 -86.94 7.58
N TYR A 67 41.59 -85.81 7.41
CA TYR A 67 42.05 -84.51 7.89
C TYR A 67 41.14 -84.02 9.01
N GLN A 68 41.71 -83.23 9.92
CA GLN A 68 40.95 -82.45 10.88
C GLN A 68 41.73 -81.16 11.16
N TRP A 69 41.15 -80.03 10.77
CA TRP A 69 41.73 -78.72 11.06
C TRP A 69 41.49 -78.34 12.52
N LEU A 70 42.47 -77.67 13.11
CA LEU A 70 42.51 -77.27 14.50
C LEU A 70 42.68 -75.75 14.61
N ARG A 71 41.92 -75.10 15.48
CA ARG A 71 42.06 -73.70 15.88
C ARG A 71 42.59 -73.65 17.29
N SER A 72 43.77 -73.06 17.47
CA SER A 72 44.45 -73.00 18.78
C SER A 72 44.54 -74.38 19.47
N GLY A 73 44.82 -75.43 18.68
CA GLY A 73 44.92 -76.82 19.16
C GLY A 73 43.60 -77.59 19.27
N LEU A 74 42.44 -76.92 19.20
CA LEU A 74 41.12 -77.56 19.30
C LEU A 74 40.52 -77.85 17.93
N ALA A 75 39.81 -78.98 17.79
CA ALA A 75 39.16 -79.37 16.54
C ALA A 75 38.11 -78.33 16.10
N ILE A 76 38.20 -77.88 14.85
CA ILE A 76 37.16 -77.06 14.22
C ILE A 76 36.08 -78.03 13.71
N PRO A 77 34.84 -77.98 14.24
CA PRO A 77 33.77 -78.87 13.80
C PRO A 77 33.56 -78.83 12.29
N GLY A 78 33.47 -80.00 11.66
CA GLY A 78 33.23 -80.15 10.21
C GLY A 78 34.41 -79.81 9.29
N ALA A 79 35.53 -79.30 9.81
CA ALA A 79 36.70 -78.98 9.00
C ALA A 79 37.58 -80.21 8.76
N THR A 80 37.09 -81.16 7.97
CA THR A 80 37.73 -82.48 7.72
C THR A 80 38.31 -82.63 6.31
N GLY A 81 38.24 -81.58 5.48
CA GLY A 81 38.79 -81.58 4.13
C GLY A 81 40.31 -81.37 4.08
N ALA A 82 40.93 -81.75 2.96
CA ALA A 82 42.35 -81.49 2.68
C ALA A 82 42.67 -79.99 2.56
N SER A 83 41.67 -79.13 2.51
CA SER A 83 41.82 -77.67 2.52
C SER A 83 40.78 -77.01 3.41
N TYR A 84 41.10 -75.81 3.89
CA TYR A 84 40.27 -75.02 4.78
C TYR A 84 40.31 -73.56 4.37
N ILE A 85 39.15 -72.91 4.27
CA ILE A 85 39.04 -71.47 4.06
C ILE A 85 39.00 -70.81 5.43
N GLY A 86 39.94 -69.91 5.70
CA GLY A 86 39.95 -69.15 6.95
C GLY A 86 38.63 -68.39 7.15
N THR A 87 38.01 -68.55 8.32
CA THR A 87 36.78 -67.89 8.73
C THR A 87 37.07 -66.71 9.64
N ALA A 88 36.08 -65.86 9.90
CA ALA A 88 36.26 -64.72 10.80
C ALA A 88 36.63 -65.14 12.23
N ALA A 89 36.18 -66.31 12.68
CA ALA A 89 36.50 -66.87 14.00
C ALA A 89 37.97 -67.30 14.14
N ASP A 90 38.67 -67.47 13.03
CA ASP A 90 40.09 -67.81 13.04
C ASP A 90 40.99 -66.59 13.25
N ARG A 91 40.48 -65.37 13.06
CA ARG A 91 41.30 -64.14 13.14
C ARG A 91 42.06 -64.06 14.46
N GLY A 92 43.38 -63.86 14.36
CA GLY A 92 44.30 -63.79 15.49
C GLY A 92 44.61 -65.14 16.14
N LYS A 93 44.03 -66.24 15.67
CA LYS A 93 44.27 -67.60 16.16
C LYS A 93 45.30 -68.30 15.29
N LEU A 94 45.98 -69.30 15.86
CA LEU A 94 46.87 -70.19 15.15
C LEU A 94 46.08 -71.37 14.58
N LEU A 95 46.36 -71.78 13.35
CA LEU A 95 45.73 -72.95 12.71
C LEU A 95 46.74 -74.08 12.55
N SER A 96 46.29 -75.32 12.66
CA SER A 96 47.08 -76.51 12.32
C SER A 96 46.16 -77.59 11.75
N VAL A 97 46.74 -78.63 11.14
CA VAL A 97 45.96 -79.76 10.61
C VAL A 97 46.50 -81.07 11.17
N ARG A 98 45.60 -81.91 11.70
CA ARG A 98 45.89 -83.29 12.05
C ARG A 98 45.55 -84.18 10.87
N VAL A 99 46.54 -84.90 10.37
CA VAL A 99 46.40 -85.90 9.30
C VAL A 99 46.54 -87.27 9.92
N ALA A 100 45.58 -88.15 9.67
CA ALA A 100 45.64 -89.52 10.14
C ALA A 100 45.51 -90.52 8.99
N GLY A 101 46.46 -91.45 8.92
CA GLY A 101 46.52 -92.51 7.93
C GLY A 101 46.05 -93.84 8.50
N SER A 102 45.34 -94.61 7.68
CA SER A 102 44.91 -95.98 8.00
C SER A 102 45.10 -96.90 6.80
N LYS A 103 45.52 -98.14 7.07
CA LYS A 103 45.66 -99.22 6.09
C LYS A 103 45.35 -100.55 6.79
N THR A 104 44.58 -101.43 6.14
CA THR A 104 44.24 -102.76 6.68
C THR A 104 45.50 -103.56 7.00
N GLY A 105 45.56 -104.17 8.18
CA GLY A 105 46.75 -104.89 8.66
C GLY A 105 47.86 -103.98 9.22
N TYR A 106 47.63 -102.67 9.32
CA TYR A 106 48.58 -101.69 9.89
C TYR A 106 47.94 -100.88 11.02
N THR A 107 48.73 -100.49 12.01
CA THR A 107 48.28 -99.58 13.07
C THR A 107 48.06 -98.18 12.51
N SER A 108 46.88 -97.59 12.77
CA SER A 108 46.58 -96.21 12.33
C SER A 108 47.46 -95.19 13.05
N VAL A 109 47.99 -94.22 12.30
CA VAL A 109 48.88 -93.18 12.83
C VAL A 109 48.31 -91.80 12.54
N ALA A 110 48.44 -90.87 13.47
CA ALA A 110 48.11 -89.47 13.26
C ALA A 110 49.31 -88.56 13.54
N ARG A 111 49.43 -87.49 12.75
CA ARG A 111 50.45 -86.45 12.90
C ARG A 111 49.77 -85.08 12.78
N THR A 112 50.20 -84.12 13.59
CA THR A 112 49.69 -82.74 13.56
C THR A 112 50.78 -81.82 13.05
N SER A 113 50.43 -80.92 12.13
CA SER A 113 51.38 -79.94 11.59
C SER A 113 51.85 -78.97 12.67
N ARG A 114 52.98 -78.29 12.43
CA ARG A 114 53.26 -77.03 13.14
C ARG A 114 52.11 -76.05 12.88
N ALA A 115 51.80 -75.23 13.88
CA ALA A 115 50.79 -74.19 13.73
C ALA A 115 51.26 -73.08 12.76
N THR A 116 50.34 -72.54 11.98
CA THR A 116 50.56 -71.36 11.13
C THR A 116 50.89 -70.13 11.99
N ALA A 117 51.34 -69.05 11.36
CA ALA A 117 51.23 -67.73 11.98
C ALA A 117 49.77 -67.41 12.36
N ALA A 118 49.57 -66.44 13.26
CA ALA A 118 48.24 -65.98 13.62
C ALA A 118 47.48 -65.48 12.39
N VAL A 119 46.24 -65.93 12.22
CA VAL A 119 45.45 -65.62 11.03
C VAL A 119 45.20 -64.12 10.95
N ALA A 120 45.73 -63.49 9.90
CA ALA A 120 45.55 -62.08 9.63
C ALA A 120 44.11 -61.76 9.19
N ALA A 121 43.72 -60.48 9.28
CA ALA A 121 42.43 -60.02 8.77
C ALA A 121 42.36 -60.16 7.24
N GLY A 122 41.17 -60.50 6.73
CA GLY A 122 40.87 -60.47 5.31
C GLY A 122 40.99 -59.05 4.73
N THR A 123 41.18 -58.93 3.42
CA THR A 123 41.24 -57.64 2.71
C THR A 123 39.96 -57.42 1.91
N LEU A 124 39.37 -56.22 2.02
CA LEU A 124 38.24 -55.84 1.19
C LEU A 124 38.71 -55.21 -0.12
N ALA A 125 38.15 -55.67 -1.23
CA ALA A 125 38.17 -54.98 -2.51
C ALA A 125 37.09 -53.89 -2.49
N ALA A 126 37.46 -52.67 -2.88
CA ALA A 126 36.58 -51.50 -2.83
C ALA A 126 36.82 -50.59 -4.03
N ALA A 127 35.79 -50.40 -4.85
CA ALA A 127 35.79 -49.41 -5.93
C ALA A 127 35.78 -47.97 -5.37
N VAL A 128 36.29 -47.02 -6.16
CA VAL A 128 36.15 -45.59 -5.85
C VAL A 128 34.69 -45.18 -6.11
N PRO A 129 34.00 -44.57 -5.12
CA PRO A 129 32.61 -44.17 -5.29
C PRO A 129 32.48 -43.00 -6.28
N THR A 130 31.32 -42.90 -6.93
CA THR A 130 30.94 -41.75 -7.77
C THR A 130 29.80 -40.97 -7.14
N VAL A 131 29.64 -39.71 -7.55
CA VAL A 131 28.56 -38.82 -7.10
C VAL A 131 27.77 -38.37 -8.32
N THR A 132 26.44 -38.47 -8.25
CA THR A 132 25.51 -37.97 -9.27
C THR A 132 24.61 -36.87 -8.71
N GLY A 133 24.09 -36.02 -9.60
CA GLY A 133 23.28 -34.84 -9.25
C GLY A 133 23.97 -33.52 -9.62
N SER A 134 23.25 -32.41 -9.49
CA SER A 134 23.78 -31.07 -9.78
C SER A 134 24.44 -30.48 -8.53
N ALA A 135 25.66 -29.98 -8.66
CA ALA A 135 26.34 -29.23 -7.60
C ALA A 135 25.74 -27.82 -7.47
N LYS A 136 24.63 -27.70 -6.76
CA LYS A 136 23.84 -26.49 -6.58
C LYS A 136 23.10 -26.51 -5.24
N VAL A 137 23.10 -25.40 -4.49
CA VAL A 137 22.37 -25.30 -3.22
C VAL A 137 20.90 -25.68 -3.40
N GLY A 138 20.38 -26.48 -2.46
CA GLY A 138 19.03 -27.05 -2.48
C GLY A 138 18.87 -28.30 -3.35
N SER A 139 19.86 -28.67 -4.17
CA SER A 139 19.81 -29.88 -4.99
C SER A 139 20.35 -31.10 -4.24
N ARG A 140 19.89 -32.30 -4.60
CA ARG A 140 20.33 -33.57 -4.00
C ARG A 140 21.50 -34.16 -4.77
N LEU A 141 22.59 -34.46 -4.06
CA LEU A 141 23.65 -35.35 -4.55
C LEU A 141 23.41 -36.78 -4.04
N THR A 142 23.76 -37.77 -4.85
CA THR A 142 23.60 -39.19 -4.53
C THR A 142 24.94 -39.92 -4.73
N ALA A 143 25.38 -40.66 -3.72
CA ALA A 143 26.57 -41.47 -3.76
C ALA A 143 26.28 -42.84 -4.37
N SER A 144 27.10 -43.26 -5.33
CA SER A 144 27.14 -44.64 -5.81
C SER A 144 28.42 -45.29 -5.29
N PRO A 145 28.33 -46.28 -4.37
CA PRO A 145 29.50 -46.84 -3.70
C PRO A 145 30.38 -47.72 -4.59
N GLY A 146 29.91 -48.11 -5.78
CA GLY A 146 30.58 -49.08 -6.65
C GLY A 146 30.57 -50.50 -6.06
N THR A 147 31.42 -51.38 -6.59
CA THR A 147 31.52 -52.78 -6.14
C THR A 147 32.39 -52.92 -4.90
N TRP A 148 31.92 -53.75 -3.96
CA TRP A 148 32.62 -54.11 -2.71
C TRP A 148 32.64 -55.62 -2.53
N GLY A 149 33.79 -56.17 -2.15
CA GLY A 149 33.94 -57.61 -2.02
C GLY A 149 35.00 -58.03 -1.00
N PRO A 150 34.93 -59.28 -0.51
CA PRO A 150 33.87 -60.27 -0.76
C PRO A 150 32.55 -59.94 -0.04
N ALA A 151 31.40 -60.15 -0.69
CA ALA A 151 30.07 -59.83 -0.15
C ALA A 151 29.61 -60.82 0.96
N PRO A 152 28.70 -60.43 1.87
CA PRO A 152 28.17 -59.07 2.08
C PRO A 152 29.19 -58.15 2.78
N VAL A 153 29.07 -56.84 2.53
CA VAL A 153 29.87 -55.76 3.16
C VAL A 153 28.91 -54.67 3.65
N THR A 154 29.07 -54.22 4.89
CA THR A 154 28.31 -53.10 5.45
C THR A 154 28.97 -51.78 5.08
N LEU A 155 28.21 -50.83 4.54
CA LEU A 155 28.71 -49.52 4.09
C LEU A 155 28.23 -48.38 5.01
N ARG A 156 29.10 -47.40 5.23
CA ARG A 156 28.81 -46.12 5.88
C ARG A 156 29.28 -44.96 5.00
N TYR A 157 28.51 -43.89 4.96
CA TYR A 157 28.80 -42.69 4.16
C TYR A 157 29.18 -41.53 5.07
N GLN A 158 30.01 -40.63 4.55
CA GLN A 158 30.31 -39.34 5.15
C GLN A 158 30.56 -38.33 4.03
N TRP A 159 29.70 -37.33 3.89
CA TRP A 159 29.90 -36.24 2.95
C TRP A 159 30.98 -35.28 3.47
N LEU A 160 31.78 -34.77 2.54
CA LEU A 160 32.90 -33.89 2.79
C LEU A 160 32.70 -32.58 2.03
N ARG A 161 32.93 -31.45 2.71
CA ARG A 161 32.95 -30.09 2.16
C ARG A 161 34.38 -29.59 2.19
N ALA A 162 34.93 -29.30 1.00
CA ALA A 162 36.33 -28.89 0.84
C ALA A 162 37.33 -29.84 1.56
N GLY A 163 37.03 -31.15 1.54
CA GLY A 163 37.83 -32.19 2.20
C GLY A 163 37.48 -32.48 3.66
N THR A 164 36.71 -31.61 4.33
CA THR A 164 36.34 -31.78 5.76
C THR A 164 34.97 -32.42 5.92
N ALA A 165 34.80 -33.29 6.91
CA ALA A 165 33.53 -33.95 7.19
C ALA A 165 32.42 -32.93 7.51
N VAL A 166 31.28 -33.09 6.83
CA VAL A 166 30.06 -32.33 7.15
C VAL A 166 29.32 -33.06 8.28
N PRO A 167 29.17 -32.46 9.47
CA PRO A 167 28.49 -33.11 10.60
C PRO A 167 27.08 -33.59 10.23
N GLY A 168 26.74 -34.82 10.62
CA GLY A 168 25.43 -35.44 10.37
C GLY A 168 25.16 -35.88 8.93
N ALA A 169 26.02 -35.56 7.96
CA ALA A 169 25.83 -35.94 6.57
C ALA A 169 26.34 -37.37 6.30
N THR A 170 25.66 -38.37 6.86
CA THR A 170 26.07 -39.78 6.82
C THR A 170 25.19 -40.67 5.94
N GLY A 171 24.23 -40.08 5.22
CA GLY A 171 23.37 -40.79 4.27
C GLY A 171 24.04 -41.02 2.92
N ALA A 172 23.49 -41.97 2.15
CA ALA A 172 23.87 -42.18 0.74
C ALA A 172 23.53 -40.96 -0.16
N SER A 173 22.81 -39.98 0.37
CA SER A 173 22.47 -38.75 -0.32
C SER A 173 22.62 -37.53 0.57
N TYR A 174 22.83 -36.38 -0.06
CA TYR A 174 23.01 -35.10 0.63
C TYR A 174 22.30 -33.98 -0.13
N VAL A 175 21.42 -33.26 0.55
CA VAL A 175 20.84 -32.01 0.04
C VAL A 175 21.78 -30.88 0.42
N GLN A 176 22.22 -30.15 -0.59
CA GLN A 176 23.23 -29.11 -0.44
C GLN A 176 22.64 -27.89 0.27
N THR A 177 23.38 -27.38 1.24
CA THR A 177 23.03 -26.25 2.11
C THR A 177 23.71 -24.96 1.66
N ALA A 178 23.32 -23.82 2.23
CA ALA A 178 23.95 -22.54 1.94
C ALA A 178 25.47 -22.53 2.22
N ALA A 179 25.90 -23.26 3.26
CA ALA A 179 27.30 -23.36 3.64
C ALA A 179 28.17 -24.13 2.63
N ASP A 180 27.54 -24.85 1.69
CA ASP A 180 28.24 -25.55 0.62
C ASP A 180 28.55 -24.64 -0.56
N SER A 181 27.88 -23.48 -0.69
CA SER A 181 28.04 -22.57 -1.82
C SER A 181 29.52 -22.22 -2.07
N GLY A 182 29.97 -22.41 -3.31
CA GLY A 182 31.35 -22.20 -3.73
C GLY A 182 32.36 -23.23 -3.22
N LYS A 183 31.93 -24.29 -2.51
CA LYS A 183 32.81 -25.35 -2.01
C LYS A 183 32.69 -26.61 -2.87
N ALA A 184 33.77 -27.38 -2.92
CA ALA A 184 33.77 -28.69 -3.58
C ALA A 184 33.20 -29.76 -2.63
N LEU A 185 32.25 -30.57 -3.12
CA LEU A 185 31.67 -31.68 -2.35
C LEU A 185 32.17 -33.04 -2.84
N SER A 186 32.46 -33.94 -1.91
CA SER A 186 32.78 -35.35 -2.17
C SER A 186 32.18 -36.25 -1.09
N VAL A 187 32.20 -37.56 -1.28
CA VAL A 187 31.70 -38.52 -0.29
C VAL A 187 32.76 -39.59 0.00
N ARG A 188 33.00 -39.85 1.28
CA ARG A 188 33.81 -40.98 1.76
C ARG A 188 32.89 -42.14 2.12
N VAL A 189 33.10 -43.28 1.46
CA VAL A 189 32.40 -44.54 1.73
C VAL A 189 33.35 -45.48 2.45
N THR A 190 32.93 -45.96 3.61
CA THR A 190 33.70 -46.91 4.44
C THR A 190 32.96 -48.25 4.49
N GLY A 191 33.63 -49.31 4.06
CA GLY A 191 33.12 -50.69 4.11
C GLY A 191 33.73 -51.49 5.26
N SER A 192 32.91 -52.31 5.89
CA SER A 192 33.30 -53.21 6.98
C SER A 192 32.69 -54.60 6.81
N LYS A 193 33.47 -55.63 7.17
CA LYS A 193 33.03 -57.04 7.20
C LYS A 193 33.75 -57.76 8.34
N THR A 194 33.03 -58.57 9.11
CA THR A 194 33.60 -59.33 10.24
C THR A 194 34.76 -60.21 9.78
N GLY A 195 35.90 -60.13 10.47
CA GLY A 195 37.13 -60.85 10.10
C GLY A 195 37.99 -60.16 9.04
N TYR A 196 37.54 -59.02 8.47
CA TYR A 196 38.27 -58.23 7.47
C TYR A 196 38.67 -56.87 8.06
N GLY A 197 39.74 -56.27 7.50
CA GLY A 197 40.07 -54.87 7.76
C GLY A 197 39.04 -53.93 7.13
N THR A 198 38.76 -52.80 7.79
CA THR A 198 37.90 -51.75 7.21
C THR A 198 38.63 -51.02 6.10
N VAL A 199 37.90 -50.64 5.06
CA VAL A 199 38.46 -49.91 3.91
C VAL A 199 37.59 -48.69 3.64
N ALA A 200 38.21 -47.54 3.39
CA ALA A 200 37.53 -46.33 2.97
C ALA A 200 37.99 -45.87 1.59
N ARG A 201 37.07 -45.31 0.81
CA ARG A 201 37.30 -44.69 -0.50
C ARG A 201 36.55 -43.38 -0.58
N THR A 202 37.19 -42.35 -1.14
CA THR A 202 36.58 -41.02 -1.32
C THR A 202 36.37 -40.77 -2.81
N SER A 203 35.20 -40.24 -3.17
CA SER A 203 34.88 -39.91 -4.56
C SER A 203 35.73 -38.75 -5.08
N ARG A 204 35.78 -38.59 -6.41
CA ARG A 204 36.10 -37.28 -6.99
C ARG A 204 35.05 -36.24 -6.54
N THR A 205 35.41 -34.97 -6.58
CA THR A 205 34.48 -33.89 -6.22
C THR A 205 33.38 -33.76 -7.27
N ALA A 206 32.14 -33.50 -6.84
CA ALA A 206 31.00 -33.23 -7.71
C ALA A 206 31.06 -31.86 -8.42
N GLY A 207 32.17 -31.12 -8.27
CA GLY A 207 32.33 -29.73 -8.69
C GLY A 207 32.12 -28.73 -7.55
N LEU A 208 32.30 -27.45 -7.85
CA LEU A 208 31.96 -26.35 -6.94
C LEU A 208 30.45 -26.16 -6.92
N VAL A 209 29.87 -26.05 -5.72
CA VAL A 209 28.43 -25.87 -5.56
C VAL A 209 28.02 -24.46 -6.00
N ALA A 210 27.20 -24.37 -7.06
CA ALA A 210 26.61 -23.12 -7.51
C ALA A 210 25.51 -22.63 -6.54
N ALA A 211 25.22 -21.33 -6.59
CA ALA A 211 24.10 -20.76 -5.86
C ALA A 211 22.76 -21.37 -6.31
N GLY A 212 21.84 -21.54 -5.37
CA GLY A 212 20.47 -21.93 -5.66
C GLY A 212 19.74 -20.85 -6.46
N THR A 213 18.61 -21.22 -7.08
CA THR A 213 17.77 -20.29 -7.83
C THR A 213 16.47 -20.06 -7.07
N LEU A 214 16.11 -18.79 -6.91
CA LEU A 214 14.81 -18.40 -6.36
C LEU A 214 13.74 -18.40 -7.46
N MET A 215 12.51 -18.67 -7.05
CA MET A 215 11.30 -18.51 -7.85
C MET A 215 10.43 -17.45 -7.19
N GLY A 216 9.82 -16.60 -8.01
CA GLY A 216 8.96 -15.51 -7.54
C GLY A 216 7.99 -15.08 -8.61
N THR A 217 6.75 -14.82 -8.24
CA THR A 217 5.73 -14.24 -9.12
C THR A 217 5.94 -12.74 -9.31
N VAL A 218 5.40 -12.19 -10.40
CA VAL A 218 5.32 -10.73 -10.57
C VAL A 218 4.37 -10.17 -9.50
N PRO A 219 4.79 -9.18 -8.70
CA PRO A 219 3.95 -8.62 -7.65
C PRO A 219 2.79 -7.80 -8.23
N THR A 220 1.68 -7.74 -7.51
CA THR A 220 0.55 -6.86 -7.82
C THR A 220 0.47 -5.71 -6.82
N VAL A 221 -0.16 -4.61 -7.22
CA VAL A 221 -0.39 -3.44 -6.38
C VAL A 221 -1.89 -3.26 -6.22
N THR A 222 -2.35 -3.09 -4.98
CA THR A 222 -3.74 -2.78 -4.64
C THR A 222 -3.84 -1.41 -3.98
N GLY A 223 -5.04 -0.83 -4.00
CA GLY A 223 -5.33 0.51 -3.49
C GLY A 223 -5.67 1.50 -4.61
N THR A 224 -6.18 2.67 -4.21
CA THR A 224 -6.53 3.75 -5.14
C THR A 224 -5.27 4.55 -5.49
N ALA A 225 -4.92 4.63 -6.77
CA ALA A 225 -3.76 5.41 -7.22
C ALA A 225 -4.11 6.90 -7.31
N ARG A 226 -4.16 7.55 -6.15
CA ARG A 226 -4.38 8.99 -6.00
C ARG A 226 -3.52 9.53 -4.87
N GLU A 227 -3.06 10.78 -4.99
CA GLU A 227 -2.39 11.49 -3.91
C GLU A 227 -3.13 11.36 -2.56
N GLY A 228 -2.37 11.13 -1.48
CA GLY A 228 -2.90 10.93 -0.13
C GLY A 228 -3.44 9.52 0.16
N PHE A 229 -3.51 8.64 -0.85
CA PHE A 229 -3.95 7.26 -0.67
C PHE A 229 -2.78 6.28 -0.58
N ARG A 230 -3.01 5.19 0.16
CA ARG A 230 -2.02 4.14 0.36
C ARG A 230 -2.15 3.06 -0.72
N LEU A 231 -1.04 2.76 -1.39
CA LEU A 231 -0.88 1.57 -2.21
C LEU A 231 -0.23 0.45 -1.39
N THR A 232 -0.63 -0.79 -1.63
CA THR A 232 -0.09 -1.98 -0.96
C THR A 232 0.40 -2.99 -1.98
N ALA A 233 1.64 -3.46 -1.80
CA ALA A 233 2.24 -4.49 -2.63
C ALA A 233 1.85 -5.88 -2.14
N ASN A 234 1.31 -6.69 -3.04
CA ASN A 234 1.19 -8.13 -2.85
C ASN A 234 2.36 -8.82 -3.58
N PRO A 235 3.33 -9.40 -2.86
CA PRO A 235 4.50 -10.03 -3.47
C PRO A 235 4.17 -11.34 -4.23
N GLY A 236 3.00 -11.94 -3.97
CA GLY A 236 2.63 -13.25 -4.48
C GLY A 236 3.50 -14.39 -3.92
N ALA A 237 3.64 -15.49 -4.66
CA ALA A 237 4.34 -16.68 -4.21
C ALA A 237 5.85 -16.58 -4.47
N TRP A 238 6.65 -16.89 -3.44
CA TRP A 238 8.10 -16.93 -3.50
C TRP A 238 8.64 -18.22 -2.90
N GLY A 239 9.72 -18.74 -3.47
CA GLY A 239 10.34 -19.95 -2.97
C GLY A 239 11.79 -20.15 -3.44
N PRO A 240 12.50 -21.11 -2.83
CA PRO A 240 12.06 -21.95 -1.71
C PRO A 240 12.07 -21.24 -0.33
N ALA A 241 11.09 -21.52 0.53
CA ALA A 241 10.97 -20.93 1.88
C ALA A 241 12.02 -21.47 2.88
N PRO A 242 12.37 -20.73 3.95
CA PRO A 242 12.04 -19.32 4.22
C PRO A 242 12.81 -18.37 3.30
N ILE A 243 12.21 -17.21 2.99
CA ILE A 243 12.77 -16.16 2.13
C ILE A 243 12.55 -14.80 2.78
N THR A 244 13.51 -13.89 2.65
CA THR A 244 13.38 -12.50 3.07
C THR A 244 12.99 -11.65 1.86
N LEU A 245 11.92 -10.87 1.97
CA LEU A 245 11.47 -9.96 0.93
C LEU A 245 11.80 -8.52 1.30
N SER A 246 12.20 -7.73 0.31
CA SER A 246 12.41 -6.28 0.40
C SER A 246 11.66 -5.58 -0.73
N TYR A 247 11.22 -4.35 -0.47
CA TYR A 247 10.40 -3.57 -1.40
C TYR A 247 11.13 -2.28 -1.77
N GLN A 248 10.87 -1.80 -2.97
CA GLN A 248 11.26 -0.47 -3.42
C GLN A 248 10.20 0.07 -4.37
N TRP A 249 9.48 1.10 -3.96
CA TRP A 249 8.52 1.78 -4.82
C TRP A 249 9.22 2.67 -5.83
N LEU A 250 8.62 2.79 -7.02
CA LEU A 250 9.16 3.53 -8.15
C LEU A 250 8.12 4.50 -8.70
N ARG A 251 8.57 5.72 -9.01
CA ARG A 251 7.82 6.76 -9.69
C ARG A 251 8.36 6.93 -11.10
N ALA A 252 7.51 6.72 -12.10
CA ALA A 252 7.90 6.72 -13.52
C ALA A 252 9.15 5.84 -13.78
N GLY A 253 9.23 4.68 -13.12
CA GLY A 253 10.36 3.74 -13.22
C GLY A 253 11.60 4.07 -12.38
N THR A 254 11.64 5.21 -11.69
CA THR A 254 12.78 5.64 -10.84
C THR A 254 12.50 5.36 -9.36
N PRO A 255 13.47 4.83 -8.57
CA PRO A 255 13.27 4.57 -7.14
C PRO A 255 12.87 5.82 -6.36
N ILE A 256 11.85 5.68 -5.51
CA ILE A 256 11.43 6.72 -4.56
C ILE A 256 12.23 6.54 -3.27
N SER A 257 13.01 7.55 -2.89
CA SER A 257 13.85 7.50 -1.68
C SER A 257 13.00 7.20 -0.43
N GLY A 258 13.47 6.26 0.40
CA GLY A 258 12.79 5.85 1.64
C GLY A 258 11.53 4.98 1.46
N ALA A 259 11.01 4.81 0.25
CA ALA A 259 9.83 4.01 -0.02
C ALA A 259 10.15 2.51 -0.12
N THR A 260 10.57 1.92 1.00
CA THR A 260 11.05 0.53 1.09
C THR A 260 10.09 -0.41 1.82
N GLY A 261 8.95 0.11 2.29
CA GLY A 261 7.89 -0.67 2.92
C GLY A 261 7.05 -1.45 1.92
N GLN A 262 6.33 -2.47 2.40
CA GLN A 262 5.33 -3.20 1.60
C GLN A 262 4.19 -2.28 1.10
N SER A 263 4.04 -1.10 1.69
CA SER A 263 3.01 -0.13 1.36
C SER A 263 3.63 1.26 1.22
N TYR A 264 3.00 2.09 0.42
CA TYR A 264 3.47 3.44 0.08
C TYR A 264 2.30 4.42 0.07
N MET A 265 2.48 5.56 0.75
CA MET A 265 1.52 6.65 0.71
C MET A 265 1.86 7.56 -0.47
N LEU A 266 0.90 7.77 -1.37
CA LEU A 266 1.09 8.66 -2.52
C LEU A 266 1.17 10.12 -2.06
N THR A 267 2.05 10.86 -2.70
CA THR A 267 2.34 12.28 -2.47
C THR A 267 2.03 13.10 -3.72
N GLY A 268 1.98 14.43 -3.63
CA GLY A 268 1.77 15.29 -4.80
C GLY A 268 2.81 15.12 -5.90
N ALA A 269 4.04 14.69 -5.57
CA ALA A 269 5.06 14.37 -6.56
C ALA A 269 4.73 13.14 -7.42
N ASP A 270 3.79 12.30 -6.97
CA ASP A 270 3.31 11.13 -7.71
C ASP A 270 2.23 11.49 -8.73
N ALA A 271 1.57 12.65 -8.61
CA ALA A 271 0.41 13.01 -9.43
C ALA A 271 0.72 12.96 -10.94
N GLY A 272 -0.15 12.27 -11.68
CA GLY A 272 0.01 12.05 -13.12
C GLY A 272 1.21 11.17 -13.51
N LYS A 273 1.91 10.55 -12.56
CA LYS A 273 3.01 9.61 -12.83
C LYS A 273 2.52 8.17 -12.69
N SER A 274 3.31 7.25 -13.22
CA SER A 274 3.08 5.82 -13.01
C SER A 274 3.82 5.35 -11.76
N ILE A 275 3.17 4.51 -10.95
CA ILE A 275 3.71 3.96 -9.72
C ILE A 275 3.82 2.45 -9.84
N SER A 276 4.98 1.90 -9.51
CA SER A 276 5.23 0.45 -9.48
C SER A 276 6.05 0.08 -8.26
N VAL A 277 6.16 -1.20 -7.96
CA VAL A 277 7.00 -1.69 -6.86
C VAL A 277 7.92 -2.81 -7.35
N ARG A 278 9.21 -2.71 -6.99
CA ARG A 278 10.19 -3.80 -7.08
C ARG A 278 10.14 -4.59 -5.79
N VAL A 279 9.97 -5.90 -5.90
CA VAL A 279 10.09 -6.85 -4.79
C VAL A 279 11.33 -7.70 -5.04
N THR A 280 12.26 -7.70 -4.09
CA THR A 280 13.48 -8.50 -4.14
C THR A 280 13.47 -9.56 -3.06
N GLY A 281 13.53 -10.82 -3.46
CA GLY A 281 13.67 -11.97 -2.58
C GLY A 281 15.13 -12.37 -2.39
N ALA A 282 15.50 -12.66 -1.15
CA ALA A 282 16.84 -13.09 -0.77
C ALA A 282 16.79 -14.31 0.18
N LYS A 283 17.74 -15.23 -0.03
CA LYS A 283 17.94 -16.43 0.79
C LYS A 283 19.41 -16.82 0.76
N ALA A 284 19.99 -17.15 1.91
CA ALA A 284 21.39 -17.55 2.01
C ALA A 284 21.72 -18.73 1.07
N GLY A 285 22.79 -18.61 0.28
CA GLY A 285 23.19 -19.62 -0.69
C GLY A 285 22.39 -19.62 -2.01
N TYR A 286 21.49 -18.65 -2.22
CA TYR A 286 20.73 -18.48 -3.44
C TYR A 286 21.04 -17.12 -4.08
N ALA A 287 21.01 -17.05 -5.41
CA ALA A 287 21.08 -15.77 -6.11
C ALA A 287 19.80 -14.96 -5.84
N PRO A 288 19.90 -13.65 -5.52
CA PRO A 288 18.72 -12.82 -5.30
C PRO A 288 17.90 -12.69 -6.58
N LEU A 289 16.58 -12.55 -6.42
CA LEU A 289 15.65 -12.38 -7.53
C LEU A 289 14.79 -11.14 -7.29
N THR A 290 14.71 -10.26 -8.29
CA THR A 290 13.86 -9.07 -8.28
C THR A 290 12.76 -9.19 -9.32
N LYS A 291 11.53 -8.82 -8.94
CA LYS A 291 10.36 -8.71 -9.82
C LYS A 291 9.73 -7.34 -9.65
N THR A 292 9.25 -6.74 -10.74
CA THR A 292 8.61 -5.41 -10.72
C THR A 292 7.15 -5.55 -11.12
N SER A 293 6.25 -4.89 -10.39
CA SER A 293 4.82 -4.88 -10.74
C SER A 293 4.56 -4.14 -12.05
N THR A 294 3.40 -4.38 -12.66
CA THR A 294 2.86 -3.46 -13.67
C THR A 294 2.73 -2.07 -13.05
N ALA A 295 3.00 -1.03 -13.84
CA ALA A 295 2.91 0.34 -13.38
C ALA A 295 1.46 0.82 -13.40
N LEU A 296 1.02 1.41 -12.29
CA LEU A 296 -0.31 1.95 -12.08
C LEU A 296 -0.29 3.45 -12.31
N ALA A 297 -1.09 3.96 -13.25
CA ALA A 297 -1.21 5.40 -13.47
C ALA A 297 -1.95 6.06 -12.30
N THR A 298 -1.35 7.09 -11.70
CA THR A 298 -2.04 7.86 -10.66
C THR A 298 -2.97 8.90 -11.28
N SER A 299 -4.13 9.06 -10.67
CA SER A 299 -5.11 10.11 -10.95
C SER A 299 -4.98 11.26 -9.95
N THR A 300 -5.41 12.45 -10.36
CA THR A 300 -5.56 13.65 -9.53
C THR A 300 -6.97 14.21 -9.73
N ASP A 301 -7.51 14.96 -8.79
CA ASP A 301 -8.78 15.70 -8.99
C ASP A 301 -8.57 17.07 -9.64
N THR A 302 -7.32 17.54 -9.73
CA THR A 302 -7.00 18.92 -10.06
C THR A 302 -6.14 19.02 -11.32
N LEU A 303 -6.54 19.90 -12.24
CA LEU A 303 -5.76 20.32 -13.41
C LEU A 303 -5.30 21.76 -13.18
N GLY A 304 -4.03 21.92 -12.82
CA GLY A 304 -3.42 23.22 -12.52
C GLY A 304 -3.09 24.06 -13.76
N PRO A 305 -2.62 25.31 -13.58
CA PRO A 305 -2.31 26.22 -14.67
C PRO A 305 -1.23 25.65 -15.61
N GLY A 306 -1.45 25.76 -16.92
CA GLY A 306 -0.64 25.18 -17.98
C GLY A 306 -0.81 23.67 -18.19
N ALA A 307 -1.53 22.97 -17.31
CA ALA A 307 -1.64 21.51 -17.39
C ALA A 307 -2.62 21.08 -18.50
N VAL A 308 -2.21 20.06 -19.25
CA VAL A 308 -2.95 19.53 -20.41
C VAL A 308 -3.56 18.17 -20.06
N LEU A 309 -4.88 18.05 -20.26
CA LEU A 309 -5.59 16.78 -20.26
C LEU A 309 -5.73 16.27 -21.70
N ARG A 310 -4.88 15.31 -22.09
CA ARG A 310 -4.89 14.70 -23.43
C ARG A 310 -5.99 13.65 -23.56
N ALA A 311 -6.34 13.30 -24.79
CA ALA A 311 -7.25 12.19 -25.09
C ALA A 311 -6.93 10.93 -24.26
N ASN A 312 -7.99 10.34 -23.70
CA ASN A 312 -8.06 9.21 -22.77
C ASN A 312 -7.47 9.44 -21.36
N ASN A 313 -6.97 10.63 -21.03
CA ASN A 313 -6.58 10.98 -19.66
C ASN A 313 -7.75 11.54 -18.87
N SER A 314 -7.72 11.35 -17.55
CA SER A 314 -8.81 11.79 -16.67
C SER A 314 -8.34 12.36 -15.34
N LEU A 315 -9.17 13.23 -14.77
CA LEU A 315 -9.15 13.61 -13.36
C LEU A 315 -10.18 12.76 -12.63
N LEU A 316 -9.91 12.42 -11.37
CA LEU A 316 -10.80 11.68 -10.50
C LEU A 316 -11.01 12.46 -9.20
N SER A 317 -12.27 12.72 -8.86
CA SER A 317 -12.66 13.36 -7.59
C SER A 317 -12.05 12.68 -6.37
N THR A 318 -11.95 13.43 -5.27
CA THR A 318 -11.32 12.96 -4.03
C THR A 318 -11.90 11.64 -3.50
N ASP A 319 -13.20 11.41 -3.68
CA ASP A 319 -13.88 10.17 -3.27
C ASP A 319 -13.94 9.08 -4.36
N GLY A 320 -13.40 9.35 -5.55
CA GLY A 320 -13.37 8.41 -6.67
C GLY A 320 -14.67 8.30 -7.47
N ARG A 321 -15.75 8.99 -7.06
CA ARG A 321 -17.09 8.77 -7.64
C ARG A 321 -17.33 9.51 -8.94
N PHE A 322 -16.60 10.60 -9.15
CA PHE A 322 -16.72 11.45 -10.32
C PHE A 322 -15.40 11.54 -11.07
N ARG A 323 -15.50 11.55 -12.40
CA ARG A 323 -14.36 11.53 -13.32
C ARG A 323 -14.55 12.55 -14.42
N LEU A 324 -13.59 13.47 -14.59
CA LEU A 324 -13.48 14.30 -15.80
C LEU A 324 -12.53 13.59 -16.76
N ILE A 325 -12.96 13.29 -17.99
CA ILE A 325 -12.14 12.62 -19.00
C ILE A 325 -12.17 13.40 -20.30
N MET A 326 -10.99 13.62 -20.89
CA MET A 326 -10.90 13.98 -22.29
C MET A 326 -11.00 12.68 -23.08
N GLN A 327 -12.13 12.41 -23.71
CA GLN A 327 -12.39 11.14 -24.40
C GLN A 327 -11.61 11.04 -25.72
N GLY A 328 -11.37 9.80 -26.17
CA GLY A 328 -10.70 9.54 -27.45
C GLY A 328 -11.47 9.99 -28.68
N ASP A 329 -12.77 10.23 -28.56
CA ASP A 329 -13.61 10.80 -29.62
C ASP A 329 -13.52 12.34 -29.71
N GLY A 330 -12.76 12.98 -28.81
CA GLY A 330 -12.56 14.42 -28.78
C GLY A 330 -13.50 15.21 -27.87
N ASN A 331 -14.35 14.55 -27.08
CA ASN A 331 -15.24 15.22 -26.13
C ASN A 331 -14.64 15.30 -24.72
N LEU A 332 -14.72 16.45 -24.06
CA LEU A 332 -14.37 16.56 -22.63
C LEU A 332 -15.65 16.33 -21.81
N VAL A 333 -15.67 15.27 -21.00
CA VAL A 333 -16.89 14.81 -20.33
C VAL A 333 -16.64 14.54 -18.85
N ALA A 334 -17.51 15.07 -17.99
CA ALA A 334 -17.58 14.68 -16.59
C ALA A 334 -18.62 13.58 -16.39
N TYR A 335 -18.22 12.49 -15.73
CA TYR A 335 -19.08 11.37 -15.36
C TYR A 335 -19.29 11.32 -13.85
N GLY A 336 -20.49 10.96 -13.44
CA GLY A 336 -20.81 10.49 -12.10
C GLY A 336 -21.24 9.02 -12.09
N PRO A 337 -21.71 8.50 -10.94
CA PRO A 337 -22.05 7.09 -10.78
C PRO A 337 -23.16 6.59 -11.72
N THR A 338 -24.03 7.49 -12.21
CA THR A 338 -25.19 7.15 -13.04
C THR A 338 -25.01 7.50 -14.52
N GLY A 339 -23.87 8.07 -14.92
CA GLY A 339 -23.62 8.45 -16.31
C GLY A 339 -22.94 9.81 -16.47
N ALA A 340 -22.99 10.36 -17.68
CA ALA A 340 -22.44 11.68 -17.98
C ALA A 340 -23.26 12.76 -17.27
N VAL A 341 -22.57 13.68 -16.59
CA VAL A 341 -23.18 14.78 -15.82
C VAL A 341 -22.88 16.16 -16.40
N TRP A 342 -21.95 16.25 -17.36
CA TRP A 342 -21.59 17.46 -18.12
C TRP A 342 -20.67 17.10 -19.30
N ALA A 343 -20.73 17.84 -20.42
CA ALA A 343 -19.83 17.67 -21.57
C ALA A 343 -19.65 18.98 -22.37
N THR A 344 -18.53 19.11 -23.08
CA THR A 344 -18.23 20.28 -23.95
C THR A 344 -18.87 20.22 -25.34
N ALA A 345 -19.44 19.07 -25.74
CA ALA A 345 -19.99 18.82 -27.08
C ALA A 345 -18.97 19.01 -28.22
N THR A 346 -17.71 18.59 -27.99
CA THR A 346 -16.60 18.72 -28.94
C THR A 346 -16.24 17.42 -29.67
N SER A 347 -17.10 16.40 -29.59
CA SER A 347 -16.89 15.09 -30.23
C SER A 347 -16.67 15.24 -31.75
N GLY A 348 -15.75 14.44 -32.30
CA GLY A 348 -15.37 14.42 -33.71
C GLY A 348 -14.28 15.43 -34.11
N ALA A 349 -14.02 16.47 -33.31
CA ALA A 349 -13.02 17.49 -33.64
C ALA A 349 -12.01 17.77 -32.51
N GLY A 350 -12.39 17.59 -31.25
CA GLY A 350 -11.49 17.84 -30.11
C GLY A 350 -10.39 16.79 -29.95
N ASN A 351 -9.35 17.11 -29.20
CA ASN A 351 -8.23 16.20 -28.96
C ASN A 351 -7.59 16.37 -27.56
N TRP A 352 -7.49 17.59 -27.06
CA TRP A 352 -6.95 17.86 -25.73
C TRP A 352 -7.60 19.07 -25.10
N ALA A 353 -7.66 19.08 -23.78
CA ALA A 353 -8.06 20.21 -22.97
C ALA A 353 -6.86 20.76 -22.21
N VAL A 354 -6.84 22.05 -21.93
CA VAL A 354 -5.78 22.69 -21.14
C VAL A 354 -6.40 23.69 -20.18
N MET A 355 -5.94 23.68 -18.94
CA MET A 355 -6.13 24.81 -18.06
C MET A 355 -5.03 25.81 -18.40
N GLN A 356 -5.33 26.84 -19.19
CA GLN A 356 -4.33 27.77 -19.70
C GLN A 356 -3.73 28.64 -18.58
N GLY A 357 -2.54 29.19 -18.82
CA GLY A 357 -1.87 30.06 -17.87
C GLY A 357 -2.62 31.36 -17.57
N ASP A 358 -3.53 31.77 -18.45
CA ASP A 358 -4.41 32.94 -18.31
C ASP A 358 -5.69 32.66 -17.51
N GLY A 359 -5.91 31.41 -17.05
CA GLY A 359 -7.09 31.03 -16.28
C GLY A 359 -8.24 30.45 -17.07
N ASN A 360 -8.12 30.29 -18.39
CA ASN A 360 -9.17 29.72 -19.22
C ASN A 360 -9.01 28.20 -19.38
N LEU A 361 -10.07 27.44 -19.17
CA LEU A 361 -10.11 26.03 -19.56
C LEU A 361 -10.56 25.95 -21.02
N VAL A 362 -9.71 25.43 -21.90
CA VAL A 362 -9.99 25.39 -23.35
C VAL A 362 -9.80 24.00 -23.92
N VAL A 363 -10.73 23.59 -24.79
CA VAL A 363 -10.64 22.36 -25.60
C VAL A 363 -10.20 22.73 -27.01
N TYR A 364 -9.19 22.02 -27.51
CA TYR A 364 -8.58 22.26 -28.82
C TYR A 364 -8.71 21.06 -29.76
N THR A 365 -8.70 21.34 -31.06
CA THR A 365 -8.44 20.34 -32.11
C THR A 365 -6.98 19.88 -32.07
N ALA A 366 -6.66 18.80 -32.80
CA ALA A 366 -5.27 18.37 -32.97
C ALA A 366 -4.38 19.43 -33.64
N ALA A 367 -4.95 20.28 -34.50
CA ALA A 367 -4.27 21.38 -35.18
C ALA A 367 -4.18 22.67 -34.35
N GLY A 368 -4.69 22.70 -33.11
CA GLY A 368 -4.61 23.86 -32.22
C GLY A 368 -5.71 24.91 -32.41
N LYS A 369 -6.81 24.59 -33.10
CA LYS A 369 -8.00 25.46 -33.17
C LYS A 369 -8.86 25.27 -31.91
N SER A 370 -9.22 26.36 -31.22
CA SER A 370 -10.10 26.31 -30.05
C SER A 370 -11.53 25.92 -30.45
N LEU A 371 -12.14 25.01 -29.69
CA LEU A 371 -13.50 24.53 -29.91
C LEU A 371 -14.46 24.98 -28.81
N TRP A 372 -13.99 25.02 -27.57
CA TRP A 372 -14.77 25.39 -26.40
C TRP A 372 -13.87 26.06 -25.36
N GLY A 373 -14.37 27.05 -24.62
CA GLY A 373 -13.65 27.72 -23.55
C GLY A 373 -14.56 28.07 -22.37
N SER A 374 -14.04 28.08 -21.15
CA SER A 374 -14.79 28.45 -19.94
C SER A 374 -15.12 29.94 -19.85
N GLY A 375 -14.41 30.79 -20.60
CA GLY A 375 -14.58 32.24 -20.61
C GLY A 375 -14.10 32.91 -19.33
N THR A 376 -13.07 32.32 -18.71
CA THR A 376 -12.42 32.74 -17.46
C THR A 376 -11.01 33.27 -17.68
N ASP A 377 -10.68 33.66 -18.91
CA ASP A 377 -9.42 34.31 -19.26
C ASP A 377 -9.19 35.61 -18.45
N GLY A 378 -7.92 35.92 -18.20
CA GLY A 378 -7.48 37.03 -17.33
C GLY A 378 -7.35 36.66 -15.85
N LEU A 379 -7.65 35.42 -15.47
CA LEU A 379 -7.55 34.89 -14.11
C LEU A 379 -6.40 33.88 -14.01
N GLY A 380 -5.16 34.34 -14.22
CA GLY A 380 -3.98 33.48 -14.21
C GLY A 380 -3.81 32.65 -12.93
N GLU A 381 -2.98 31.61 -13.00
CA GLU A 381 -2.78 30.66 -11.89
C GLU A 381 -4.03 29.89 -11.44
N SER A 382 -5.12 29.94 -12.22
CA SER A 382 -6.33 29.19 -11.89
C SER A 382 -6.15 27.68 -12.08
N SER A 383 -6.91 26.90 -11.32
CA SER A 383 -6.94 25.44 -11.39
C SER A 383 -8.35 24.91 -11.53
N LEU A 384 -8.55 23.92 -12.39
CA LEU A 384 -9.80 23.17 -12.50
C LEU A 384 -9.81 22.00 -11.51
N VAL A 385 -10.91 21.82 -10.78
CA VAL A 385 -11.06 20.76 -9.77
C VAL A 385 -12.34 19.96 -10.04
N MET A 386 -12.21 18.63 -10.10
CA MET A 386 -13.32 17.68 -10.10
C MET A 386 -13.67 17.32 -8.66
N GLN A 387 -14.79 17.83 -8.15
CA GLN A 387 -15.19 17.70 -6.75
C GLN A 387 -15.99 16.43 -6.48
N SER A 388 -15.99 15.99 -5.22
CA SER A 388 -16.72 14.80 -4.74
C SER A 388 -18.25 14.97 -4.71
N ASP A 389 -18.76 16.19 -4.84
CA ASP A 389 -20.20 16.45 -5.05
C ASP A 389 -20.60 16.38 -6.54
N GLY A 390 -19.63 16.10 -7.41
CA GLY A 390 -19.77 16.05 -8.85
C GLY A 390 -19.59 17.38 -9.56
N ASN A 391 -19.37 18.48 -8.84
CA ASN A 391 -19.10 19.76 -9.48
C ASN A 391 -17.72 19.76 -10.15
N LEU A 392 -17.67 20.43 -11.30
CA LEU A 392 -16.42 20.74 -11.98
C LEU A 392 -16.25 22.26 -11.87
N VAL A 393 -15.19 22.69 -11.19
CA VAL A 393 -15.04 24.08 -10.74
C VAL A 393 -13.65 24.61 -11.07
N ILE A 394 -13.57 25.80 -11.64
CA ILE A 394 -12.30 26.54 -11.77
C ILE A 394 -12.17 27.43 -10.54
N TYR A 395 -11.00 27.37 -9.90
CA TYR A 395 -10.63 28.20 -8.76
C TYR A 395 -9.52 29.17 -9.13
N HIS A 396 -9.63 30.41 -8.65
CA HIS A 396 -8.57 31.41 -8.64
C HIS A 396 -8.38 31.92 -7.21
N ALA A 397 -7.17 31.88 -6.67
CA ALA A 397 -6.86 32.31 -5.30
C ALA A 397 -7.79 31.70 -4.22
N GLY A 398 -8.22 30.43 -4.41
CA GLY A 398 -9.13 29.73 -3.50
C GLY A 398 -10.63 30.03 -3.69
N TYR A 399 -10.99 30.91 -4.64
CA TYR A 399 -12.38 31.26 -4.92
C TYR A 399 -12.87 30.63 -6.23
N PRO A 400 -14.10 30.08 -6.27
CA PRO A 400 -14.65 29.50 -7.49
C PRO A 400 -15.00 30.60 -8.49
N THR A 401 -14.49 30.52 -9.72
CA THR A 401 -14.68 31.51 -10.79
C THR A 401 -15.56 30.98 -11.94
N TRP A 402 -15.64 29.66 -12.07
CA TRP A 402 -16.53 28.96 -13.00
C TRP A 402 -17.00 27.63 -12.42
N ALA A 403 -18.23 27.23 -12.72
CA ALA A 403 -18.73 25.89 -12.39
C ALA A 403 -19.65 25.34 -13.49
N ARG A 404 -19.70 24.01 -13.62
CA ARG A 404 -20.45 23.31 -14.68
C ARG A 404 -21.93 23.69 -14.80
N HIS A 405 -22.57 24.13 -13.70
CA HIS A 405 -24.00 24.46 -13.63
C HIS A 405 -24.33 25.93 -13.83
N GLY A 406 -23.36 26.79 -14.12
CA GLY A 406 -23.68 28.21 -14.37
C GLY A 406 -22.66 29.05 -15.15
N GLY A 407 -21.56 28.48 -15.65
CA GLY A 407 -20.60 29.22 -16.47
C GLY A 407 -19.65 30.12 -15.67
N ALA A 408 -19.13 31.19 -16.29
CA ALA A 408 -18.30 32.20 -15.63
C ALA A 408 -19.19 33.05 -14.71
N LEU A 409 -19.23 32.69 -13.43
CA LEU A 409 -20.47 32.83 -12.64
C LEU A 409 -20.59 34.09 -11.79
N TYR A 410 -19.52 34.87 -11.58
CA TYR A 410 -19.53 35.75 -10.41
C TYR A 410 -19.39 37.24 -10.72
N PHE A 411 -18.46 37.66 -11.57
CA PHE A 411 -18.08 39.08 -11.68
C PHE A 411 -18.53 39.79 -12.96
N LYS A 412 -19.14 39.10 -13.93
CA LYS A 412 -19.57 39.73 -15.19
C LYS A 412 -21.04 39.47 -15.58
N LEU A 413 -21.60 40.43 -16.31
CA LEU A 413 -22.85 40.31 -17.08
C LEU A 413 -22.46 40.36 -18.57
N ALA A 414 -22.46 39.21 -19.24
CA ALA A 414 -22.19 39.11 -20.66
C ALA A 414 -23.37 39.65 -21.50
N PRO A 415 -23.17 39.96 -22.80
CA PRO A 415 -24.25 40.33 -23.70
C PRO A 415 -25.43 39.35 -23.64
N ASN A 416 -26.65 39.88 -23.69
CA ASN A 416 -27.94 39.19 -23.54
C ASN A 416 -28.17 38.50 -22.18
N THR A 417 -27.48 38.92 -21.12
CA THR A 417 -27.69 38.37 -19.77
C THR A 417 -28.59 39.26 -18.94
N THR A 418 -29.62 38.67 -18.33
CA THR A 418 -30.61 39.35 -17.48
C THR A 418 -30.34 39.14 -15.98
N LEU A 419 -30.65 40.14 -15.17
CA LEU A 419 -30.86 40.08 -13.72
C LEU A 419 -32.32 40.40 -13.41
N THR A 420 -33.05 39.42 -12.90
CA THR A 420 -34.41 39.63 -12.38
C THR A 420 -34.38 39.90 -10.88
N ALA A 421 -35.54 40.24 -10.28
CA ALA A 421 -35.66 40.56 -8.87
C ALA A 421 -34.92 39.55 -7.95
N ASN A 422 -34.11 40.10 -7.05
CA ASN A 422 -33.21 39.45 -6.10
C ASN A 422 -32.02 38.68 -6.69
N GLN A 423 -31.81 38.71 -8.01
CA GLN A 423 -30.60 38.18 -8.63
C GLN A 423 -29.45 39.17 -8.52
N TRP A 424 -28.22 38.65 -8.42
CA TRP A 424 -27.03 39.46 -8.20
C TRP A 424 -25.77 38.94 -8.91
N ARG A 425 -24.73 39.77 -8.92
CA ARG A 425 -23.33 39.48 -9.28
C ARG A 425 -22.39 39.98 -8.18
N LEU A 426 -21.24 39.34 -8.01
CA LEU A 426 -20.25 39.67 -7.00
C LEU A 426 -18.90 39.99 -7.65
N SER A 427 -18.15 40.93 -7.07
CA SER A 427 -16.72 41.04 -7.37
C SER A 427 -16.00 39.73 -7.02
N LEU A 428 -14.83 39.51 -7.62
CA LEU A 428 -14.03 38.31 -7.39
C LEU A 428 -13.70 38.08 -5.91
N ASP A 429 -13.47 39.15 -5.14
CA ASP A 429 -13.22 39.14 -3.70
C ASP A 429 -14.50 39.12 -2.85
N ARG A 430 -15.67 39.10 -3.50
CA ARG A 430 -17.03 39.13 -2.92
C ARG A 430 -17.30 40.34 -2.02
N ARG A 431 -16.44 41.37 -2.05
CA ARG A 431 -16.61 42.60 -1.28
C ARG A 431 -17.67 43.50 -1.89
N PHE A 432 -17.97 43.32 -3.17
CA PHE A 432 -18.91 44.15 -3.89
C PHE A 432 -19.98 43.32 -4.58
N ARG A 433 -21.22 43.80 -4.56
CA ARG A 433 -22.39 43.07 -5.05
C ARG A 433 -23.30 43.98 -5.88
N LEU A 434 -23.45 43.67 -7.16
CA LEU A 434 -24.53 44.23 -7.99
C LEU A 434 -25.79 43.38 -7.80
N ILE A 435 -26.91 43.95 -7.41
CA ILE A 435 -28.17 43.24 -7.18
C ILE A 435 -29.34 43.98 -7.81
N MET A 436 -30.18 43.26 -8.56
CA MET A 436 -31.51 43.75 -8.90
C MET A 436 -32.43 43.48 -7.72
N GLN A 437 -32.85 44.50 -6.99
CA GLN A 437 -33.63 44.36 -5.77
C GLN A 437 -35.11 44.10 -6.05
N GLY A 438 -35.82 43.49 -5.08
CA GLY A 438 -37.25 43.19 -5.20
C GLY A 438 -38.17 44.43 -5.30
N ASP A 439 -37.69 45.59 -4.88
CA ASP A 439 -38.38 46.88 -5.03
C ASP A 439 -38.21 47.51 -6.43
N GLY A 440 -37.42 46.87 -7.30
CA GLY A 440 -37.19 47.29 -8.67
C GLY A 440 -35.97 48.17 -8.90
N ASN A 441 -35.07 48.28 -7.92
CA ASN A 441 -33.84 49.06 -8.02
C ASN A 441 -32.62 48.18 -8.34
N LEU A 442 -31.76 48.59 -9.27
CA LEU A 442 -30.47 47.92 -9.51
C LEU A 442 -29.39 48.63 -8.70
N VAL A 443 -28.77 47.94 -7.76
CA VAL A 443 -27.87 48.54 -6.75
C VAL A 443 -26.55 47.80 -6.67
N MET A 444 -25.45 48.55 -6.67
CA MET A 444 -24.11 48.07 -6.36
C MET A 444 -23.78 48.37 -4.90
N TYR A 445 -23.49 47.33 -4.13
CA TYR A 445 -23.04 47.41 -2.74
C TYR A 445 -21.54 47.18 -2.63
N GLY A 446 -20.92 47.78 -1.63
CA GLY A 446 -19.61 47.43 -1.11
C GLY A 446 -19.65 47.15 0.39
N PRO A 447 -18.48 46.96 1.03
CA PRO A 447 -18.40 46.62 2.45
C PRO A 447 -19.03 47.67 3.37
N ASN A 448 -19.06 48.93 2.94
CA ASN A 448 -19.51 50.09 3.72
C ASN A 448 -20.91 50.60 3.30
N GLY A 449 -21.64 49.86 2.46
CA GLY A 449 -23.00 50.24 2.03
C GLY A 449 -23.17 50.29 0.50
N ALA A 450 -24.28 50.89 0.06
CA ALA A 450 -24.54 51.10 -1.37
C ALA A 450 -23.52 52.08 -1.94
N LEU A 451 -22.90 51.72 -3.06
CA LEU A 451 -21.94 52.55 -3.77
C LEU A 451 -22.53 53.22 -5.01
N TRP A 452 -23.56 52.62 -5.60
CA TRP A 452 -24.26 53.12 -6.78
C TRP A 452 -25.64 52.47 -6.91
N ALA A 453 -26.62 53.17 -7.48
CA ALA A 453 -27.95 52.65 -7.76
C ALA A 453 -28.57 53.33 -8.98
N THR A 454 -29.49 52.64 -9.68
CA THR A 454 -30.29 53.22 -10.77
C THR A 454 -31.41 54.14 -10.28
N ALA A 455 -31.73 54.07 -8.99
CA ALA A 455 -32.86 54.78 -8.35
C ALA A 455 -34.22 54.46 -8.99
N THR A 456 -34.34 53.28 -9.61
CA THR A 456 -35.58 52.80 -10.21
C THR A 456 -36.48 52.17 -9.14
N THR A 457 -37.79 52.34 -9.27
CA THR A 457 -38.79 51.78 -8.34
C THR A 457 -39.87 51.03 -9.10
N GLY A 458 -40.40 49.95 -8.53
CA GLY A 458 -41.46 49.13 -9.11
C GLY A 458 -41.17 47.64 -8.96
N ALA A 459 -41.98 46.94 -8.17
CA ALA A 459 -41.83 45.50 -7.99
C ALA A 459 -41.88 44.77 -9.33
N GLY A 460 -40.91 43.89 -9.59
CA GLY A 460 -40.82 43.11 -10.83
C GLY A 460 -40.03 43.77 -11.97
N ASN A 461 -39.39 44.93 -11.76
CA ASN A 461 -38.39 45.42 -12.70
C ASN A 461 -37.23 44.41 -12.87
N TRP A 462 -36.58 44.41 -14.03
CA TRP A 462 -35.43 43.56 -14.35
C TRP A 462 -34.37 44.34 -15.14
N ALA A 463 -33.11 43.91 -15.07
CA ALA A 463 -32.00 44.53 -15.78
C ALA A 463 -31.41 43.57 -16.83
N ILE A 464 -30.90 44.07 -17.94
CA ILE A 464 -30.24 43.27 -18.98
C ILE A 464 -29.04 44.00 -19.55
N MET A 465 -27.94 43.28 -19.75
CA MET A 465 -26.87 43.73 -20.63
C MET A 465 -27.23 43.32 -22.05
N GLN A 466 -27.67 44.25 -22.89
CA GLN A 466 -28.17 43.97 -24.24
C GLN A 466 -27.04 43.69 -25.24
N SER A 467 -27.36 43.02 -26.35
CA SER A 467 -26.39 42.70 -27.42
C SER A 467 -25.77 43.92 -28.09
N ASP A 468 -26.45 45.06 -28.06
CA ASP A 468 -26.00 46.34 -28.60
C ASP A 468 -25.05 47.09 -27.65
N GLY A 469 -24.71 46.50 -26.50
CA GLY A 469 -23.80 47.08 -25.51
C GLY A 469 -24.47 47.94 -24.45
N ASN A 470 -25.81 48.06 -24.43
CA ASN A 470 -26.50 48.86 -23.43
C ASN A 470 -26.89 48.05 -22.19
N LEU A 471 -26.61 48.55 -20.98
CA LEU A 471 -27.21 48.04 -19.75
C LEU A 471 -28.53 48.78 -19.53
N VAL A 472 -29.65 48.06 -19.50
CA VAL A 472 -30.99 48.65 -19.38
C VAL A 472 -31.76 48.01 -18.25
N VAL A 473 -32.47 48.84 -17.46
CA VAL A 473 -33.48 48.39 -16.51
C VAL A 473 -34.87 48.62 -17.11
N TYR A 474 -35.67 47.56 -17.15
CA TYR A 474 -37.04 47.54 -17.63
C TYR A 474 -38.03 47.35 -16.49
N THR A 475 -39.24 47.89 -16.65
CA THR A 475 -40.38 47.52 -15.80
C THR A 475 -40.81 46.07 -16.03
N ALA A 476 -41.63 45.54 -15.12
CA ALA A 476 -42.31 44.25 -15.31
C ALA A 476 -43.14 44.17 -16.62
N THR A 477 -43.54 45.32 -17.18
CA THR A 477 -44.28 45.46 -18.44
C THR A 477 -43.40 45.83 -19.65
N ASN A 478 -42.08 45.64 -19.54
CA ASN A 478 -41.09 45.90 -20.60
C ASN A 478 -40.95 47.37 -21.04
N LYS A 479 -41.25 48.33 -20.16
CA LYS A 479 -40.95 49.75 -20.41
C LYS A 479 -39.54 50.08 -19.87
N PRO A 480 -38.61 50.65 -20.65
CA PRO A 480 -37.30 51.03 -20.14
C PRO A 480 -37.46 52.19 -19.14
N VAL A 481 -36.79 52.08 -17.99
CA VAL A 481 -36.81 53.07 -16.90
C VAL A 481 -35.44 53.62 -16.54
N TRP A 482 -34.37 52.95 -16.94
CA TRP A 482 -32.99 53.43 -16.84
C TRP A 482 -32.12 52.74 -17.89
N ASP A 483 -31.10 53.42 -18.40
CA ASP A 483 -30.09 52.84 -19.28
C ASP A 483 -28.71 53.49 -19.09
N SER A 484 -27.63 52.76 -19.42
CA SER A 484 -26.25 53.24 -19.30
C SER A 484 -25.81 54.18 -20.43
N ARG A 485 -26.67 54.41 -21.44
CA ARG A 485 -26.38 55.19 -22.64
C ARG A 485 -25.17 54.68 -23.43
N THR A 486 -25.00 53.36 -23.47
CA THR A 486 -23.92 52.67 -24.18
C THR A 486 -24.42 51.88 -25.40
N ALA A 487 -25.64 52.15 -25.87
CA ALA A 487 -26.19 51.54 -27.07
C ALA A 487 -25.33 51.84 -28.32
N GLY A 488 -25.19 50.84 -29.20
CA GLY A 488 -24.36 50.94 -30.41
C GLY A 488 -22.91 50.43 -30.23
N LEU A 489 -22.60 49.83 -29.09
CA LEU A 489 -21.31 49.23 -28.75
C LEU A 489 -21.44 47.69 -28.61
N PRO A 490 -21.65 46.95 -29.72
CA PRO A 490 -21.95 45.53 -29.67
C PRO A 490 -20.83 44.73 -29.01
N GLY A 491 -21.23 43.70 -28.25
CA GLY A 491 -20.31 42.89 -27.45
C GLY A 491 -19.88 43.53 -26.13
N GLY A 492 -20.53 44.62 -25.71
CA GLY A 492 -20.32 45.22 -24.41
C GLY A 492 -20.64 44.26 -23.25
N GLU A 493 -19.78 44.22 -22.24
CA GLU A 493 -19.97 43.42 -21.03
C GLU A 493 -19.81 44.24 -19.76
N LEU A 494 -20.66 43.98 -18.76
CA LEU A 494 -20.64 44.66 -17.47
C LEU A 494 -19.77 43.88 -16.48
N HIS A 495 -18.89 44.57 -15.76
CA HIS A 495 -17.96 43.99 -14.79
C HIS A 495 -18.15 44.58 -13.40
N VAL A 496 -18.24 43.71 -12.39
CA VAL A 496 -18.24 44.01 -10.96
C VAL A 496 -16.81 43.80 -10.45
N GLN A 497 -16.09 44.89 -10.21
CA GLN A 497 -14.65 44.85 -9.94
C GLN A 497 -14.32 44.81 -8.43
N THR A 498 -13.12 44.33 -8.09
CA THR A 498 -12.62 44.19 -6.71
C THR A 498 -12.12 45.50 -6.10
N ASP A 499 -11.99 46.56 -6.89
CA ASP A 499 -11.78 47.93 -6.42
C ASP A 499 -13.12 48.65 -6.14
N GLY A 500 -14.23 47.95 -6.36
CA GLY A 500 -15.58 48.43 -6.16
C GLY A 500 -16.21 49.08 -7.38
N ASN A 501 -15.51 49.21 -8.49
CA ASN A 501 -16.07 49.79 -9.70
C ASN A 501 -17.09 48.87 -10.37
N LEU A 502 -18.04 49.50 -11.06
CA LEU A 502 -18.97 48.86 -11.97
C LEU A 502 -18.72 49.47 -13.34
N VAL A 503 -18.24 48.66 -14.29
CA VAL A 503 -17.69 49.14 -15.56
C VAL A 503 -18.27 48.35 -16.71
N ILE A 504 -18.68 49.03 -17.78
CA ILE A 504 -18.98 48.37 -19.05
C ILE A 504 -17.73 48.46 -19.92
N TYR A 505 -17.26 47.30 -20.39
CA TYR A 505 -16.17 47.20 -21.35
C TYR A 505 -16.70 46.85 -22.73
N GLN A 506 -16.12 47.46 -23.76
CA GLN A 506 -16.26 47.03 -25.14
C GLN A 506 -14.87 46.73 -25.69
N ALA A 507 -14.63 45.50 -26.13
CA ALA A 507 -13.32 45.07 -26.64
C ALA A 507 -12.14 45.45 -25.72
N GLY A 508 -12.33 45.30 -24.41
CA GLY A 508 -11.33 45.61 -23.37
C GLY A 508 -11.17 47.10 -23.03
N LYS A 509 -11.90 48.01 -23.68
CA LYS A 509 -11.91 49.44 -23.34
C LYS A 509 -13.11 49.77 -22.45
N ALA A 510 -12.87 50.45 -21.34
CA ALA A 510 -13.95 50.94 -20.48
C ALA A 510 -14.72 52.03 -21.23
N VAL A 511 -16.02 51.82 -21.44
CA VAL A 511 -16.92 52.74 -22.17
C VAL A 511 -17.97 53.37 -21.27
N TRP A 512 -18.13 52.87 -20.04
CA TRP A 512 -18.98 53.44 -19.01
C TRP A 512 -18.50 53.02 -17.63
N THR A 513 -18.62 53.92 -16.65
CA THR A 513 -18.35 53.62 -15.24
C THR A 513 -19.46 54.16 -14.36
N ARG A 514 -19.62 53.62 -13.16
CA ARG A 514 -20.55 54.15 -12.14
C ARG A 514 -20.35 55.64 -11.78
N SER A 515 -19.25 56.28 -12.17
CA SER A 515 -18.93 57.69 -11.85
C SER A 515 -19.62 58.71 -12.75
N ASP A 516 -20.24 58.27 -13.85
CA ASP A 516 -20.73 59.17 -14.90
C ASP A 516 -22.21 59.58 -14.74
N GLY A 517 -22.80 59.36 -13.55
CA GLY A 517 -24.18 59.76 -13.23
C GLY A 517 -24.49 59.83 -11.73
N ALA A 518 -24.66 61.07 -11.24
CA ALA A 518 -25.24 61.51 -9.95
C ALA A 518 -24.45 61.16 -8.66
N GLY A 519 -23.91 62.21 -8.03
CA GLY A 519 -23.13 62.16 -6.79
C GLY A 519 -23.93 61.81 -5.53
N ALA A 520 -23.29 61.05 -4.65
CA ALA A 520 -23.68 60.95 -3.24
C ALA A 520 -23.00 62.08 -2.47
N GLY A 521 -23.77 63.07 -2.04
CA GLY A 521 -23.32 64.17 -1.18
C GLY A 521 -22.80 63.66 0.16
N ALA A 522 -21.78 64.33 0.70
CA ALA A 522 -21.28 64.09 2.05
C ALA A 522 -22.42 64.29 3.08
N VAL A 523 -22.59 63.30 3.96
CA VAL A 523 -23.60 63.34 5.03
C VAL A 523 -23.18 64.40 6.07
N PRO A 524 -24.04 65.37 6.44
CA PRO A 524 -23.70 66.36 7.47
C PRO A 524 -23.47 65.72 8.86
N PRO A 525 -22.60 66.30 9.71
CA PRO A 525 -22.40 65.82 11.09
C PRO A 525 -23.67 66.03 11.94
N PRO A 526 -23.92 65.18 12.95
CA PRO A 526 -25.07 65.32 13.84
C PRO A 526 -25.00 66.64 14.63
N SER A 527 -26.12 67.34 14.78
CA SER A 527 -26.24 68.57 15.57
C SER A 527 -27.23 68.40 16.74
N GLY A 528 -27.02 69.13 17.84
CA GLY A 528 -27.94 69.17 18.98
C GLY A 528 -28.12 67.82 19.70
N GLY A 529 -29.37 67.50 20.09
CA GLY A 529 -29.70 66.34 20.92
C GLY A 529 -29.35 64.98 20.31
N ALA A 530 -29.33 64.86 18.99
CA ALA A 530 -28.94 63.63 18.28
C ALA A 530 -27.44 63.32 18.44
N ALA A 531 -26.58 64.35 18.45
CA ALA A 531 -25.15 64.17 18.69
C ALA A 531 -24.88 63.69 20.13
N THR A 532 -25.58 64.27 21.09
CA THR A 532 -25.53 63.84 22.50
C THR A 532 -26.00 62.40 22.66
N ALA A 533 -27.08 62.00 21.98
CA ALA A 533 -27.57 60.63 22.03
C ALA A 533 -26.54 59.61 21.52
N ILE A 534 -25.88 59.90 20.39
CA ILE A 534 -24.80 59.03 19.88
C ILE A 534 -23.63 58.94 20.86
N ALA A 535 -23.19 60.08 21.41
CA ALA A 535 -22.08 60.11 22.37
C ALA A 535 -22.39 59.31 23.64
N VAL A 536 -23.61 59.46 24.18
CA VAL A 536 -24.07 58.72 25.35
C VAL A 536 -24.17 57.23 25.05
N ALA A 537 -24.77 56.84 23.92
CA ALA A 537 -24.87 55.43 23.54
C ALA A 537 -23.48 54.77 23.37
N ARG A 538 -22.53 55.47 22.73
CA ARG A 538 -21.14 55.00 22.60
C ARG A 538 -20.43 54.87 23.94
N SER A 539 -20.67 55.78 24.88
CA SER A 539 -20.09 55.70 26.23
C SER A 539 -20.51 54.43 26.99
N LYS A 540 -21.64 53.81 26.60
CA LYS A 540 -22.14 52.57 27.22
C LYS A 540 -21.52 51.30 26.66
N ILE A 541 -20.74 51.37 25.58
CA ILE A 541 -20.05 50.20 25.01
C ILE A 541 -19.07 49.58 26.03
N SER A 542 -18.35 50.41 26.80
CA SER A 542 -17.35 49.95 27.77
C SER A 542 -17.86 49.86 29.22
N GLY A 543 -19.08 50.30 29.51
CA GLY A 543 -19.59 50.43 30.88
C GLY A 543 -21.06 50.05 31.09
N GLY A 544 -21.75 49.58 30.05
CA GLY A 544 -23.13 49.10 30.12
C GLY A 544 -23.23 47.64 29.69
N SER A 545 -24.16 46.91 30.29
CA SER A 545 -24.48 45.53 29.94
C SER A 545 -25.84 45.42 29.28
N TYR A 546 -26.03 44.39 28.45
CA TYR A 546 -27.36 44.05 27.99
C TYR A 546 -28.19 43.48 29.14
N VAL A 547 -29.38 44.05 29.36
CA VAL A 547 -30.37 43.56 30.33
C VAL A 547 -31.74 43.64 29.67
N TRP A 548 -32.42 42.50 29.52
CA TRP A 548 -33.78 42.46 28.96
C TRP A 548 -34.72 43.35 29.81
N GLY A 549 -35.38 44.31 29.18
CA GLY A 549 -36.22 45.28 29.89
C GLY A 549 -35.47 46.47 30.50
N GLY A 550 -34.14 46.53 30.41
CA GLY A 550 -33.31 47.54 31.05
C GLY A 550 -33.44 48.94 30.43
N THR A 551 -33.57 49.96 31.28
CA THR A 551 -33.66 51.40 30.92
C THR A 551 -32.70 52.27 31.76
N GLY A 552 -31.85 51.64 32.59
CA GLY A 552 -31.05 52.29 33.61
C GLY A 552 -29.60 52.53 33.17
N PRO A 553 -28.81 53.32 33.91
CA PRO A 553 -27.56 53.89 33.42
C PRO A 553 -26.44 52.88 33.11
N THR A 554 -26.58 51.63 33.55
CA THR A 554 -25.60 50.53 33.39
C THR A 554 -26.20 49.26 32.78
N GLY A 555 -27.51 49.20 32.52
CA GLY A 555 -28.20 47.99 32.04
C GLY A 555 -29.32 48.32 31.06
N PHE A 556 -29.22 47.81 29.83
CA PHE A 556 -30.05 48.25 28.70
C PHE A 556 -30.54 47.08 27.84
N ASP A 557 -31.80 47.16 27.37
CA ASP A 557 -32.18 46.49 26.12
C ASP A 557 -32.05 47.46 24.93
N CYS A 558 -32.29 47.00 23.70
CA CYS A 558 -32.12 47.79 22.48
C CYS A 558 -32.87 49.13 22.52
N SER A 559 -34.15 49.08 22.83
CA SER A 559 -35.02 50.26 22.93
C SER A 559 -34.76 51.09 24.18
N GLY A 560 -34.31 50.47 25.28
CA GLY A 560 -33.91 51.16 26.51
C GLY A 560 -32.61 51.95 26.35
N LEU A 561 -31.64 51.45 25.58
CA LEU A 561 -30.42 52.20 25.21
C LEU A 561 -30.77 53.43 24.39
N VAL A 562 -31.65 53.27 23.39
CA VAL A 562 -32.17 54.38 22.57
C VAL A 562 -32.88 55.40 23.47
N GLN A 563 -33.80 54.95 24.32
CA GLN A 563 -34.56 55.82 25.21
C GLN A 563 -33.67 56.62 26.17
N PHE A 564 -32.72 55.96 26.82
CA PHE A 564 -31.78 56.61 27.74
C PHE A 564 -30.89 57.62 27.03
N SER A 565 -30.37 57.26 25.84
CA SER A 565 -29.44 58.09 25.10
C SER A 565 -30.12 59.34 24.53
N PHE A 566 -31.33 59.19 23.99
CA PHE A 566 -32.12 60.32 23.49
C PHE A 566 -32.58 61.24 24.62
N ALA A 567 -32.95 60.70 25.78
CA ALA A 567 -33.32 61.51 26.95
C ALA A 567 -32.14 62.39 27.43
N ALA A 568 -30.90 61.88 27.38
CA ALA A 568 -29.71 62.69 27.68
C ALA A 568 -29.46 63.81 26.66
N GLY A 569 -29.97 63.66 25.43
CA GLY A 569 -30.02 64.70 24.40
C GLY A 569 -31.26 65.61 24.47
N GLY A 570 -32.13 65.45 25.48
CA GLY A 570 -33.37 66.23 25.63
C GLY A 570 -34.53 65.77 24.74
N ILE A 571 -34.43 64.59 24.12
CA ILE A 571 -35.44 64.05 23.20
C ILE A 571 -36.18 62.89 23.88
N SER A 572 -37.50 63.01 24.00
CA SER A 572 -38.33 61.94 24.57
C SER A 572 -38.73 60.94 23.49
N VAL A 573 -38.38 59.67 23.68
CA VAL A 573 -38.78 58.57 22.79
C VAL A 573 -39.53 57.48 23.58
N PRO A 574 -40.53 56.82 22.97
CA PRO A 574 -41.28 55.75 23.63
C PRO A 574 -40.43 54.54 24.05
N ARG A 575 -41.01 53.64 24.83
CA ARG A 575 -40.25 52.57 25.51
C ARG A 575 -39.81 51.43 24.58
N THR A 576 -40.64 50.97 23.66
CA THR A 576 -40.36 49.78 22.85
C THR A 576 -39.96 50.14 21.43
N ALA A 577 -39.20 49.28 20.73
CA ALA A 577 -38.79 49.52 19.34
C ALA A 577 -39.98 49.82 18.41
N THR A 578 -41.08 49.06 18.53
CA THR A 578 -42.31 49.33 17.76
C THR A 578 -42.92 50.69 18.09
N GLN A 579 -42.99 51.06 19.38
CA GLN A 579 -43.48 52.38 19.77
C GLN A 579 -42.55 53.51 19.33
N GLN A 580 -41.22 53.30 19.35
CA GLN A 580 -40.22 54.25 18.86
C GLN A 580 -40.32 54.43 17.35
N TYR A 581 -40.64 53.40 16.58
CA TYR A 581 -40.96 53.60 15.18
C TYR A 581 -42.26 54.40 15.02
N ALA A 582 -43.31 54.08 15.77
CA ALA A 582 -44.62 54.76 15.66
C ALA A 582 -44.65 56.20 16.21
N GLY A 583 -43.75 56.55 17.12
CA GLY A 583 -43.77 57.81 17.89
C GLY A 583 -43.40 59.09 17.12
N THR A 584 -43.08 58.98 15.82
CA THR A 584 -42.80 60.12 14.93
C THR A 584 -43.43 59.87 13.57
N SER A 585 -43.88 60.90 12.87
CA SER A 585 -44.33 60.79 11.47
C SER A 585 -43.17 60.84 10.47
N ASN A 586 -41.96 61.23 10.91
CA ASN A 586 -40.79 61.39 10.04
C ASN A 586 -40.15 60.04 9.73
N LYS A 587 -40.49 59.46 8.57
CA LYS A 587 -39.96 58.20 8.05
C LYS A 587 -39.09 58.45 6.84
N ILE A 588 -37.80 58.17 7.00
CA ILE A 588 -36.78 58.47 6.00
C ILE A 588 -36.30 57.16 5.38
N PRO A 589 -36.17 57.04 4.05
CA PRO A 589 -35.56 55.86 3.45
C PRO A 589 -34.18 55.59 4.06
N LEU A 590 -33.85 54.33 4.35
CA LEU A 590 -32.58 53.97 4.98
C LEU A 590 -31.35 54.50 4.21
N ALA A 591 -31.44 54.60 2.88
CA ALA A 591 -30.41 55.18 2.03
C ALA A 591 -30.13 56.67 2.31
N GLN A 592 -31.06 57.38 2.94
CA GLN A 592 -30.98 58.80 3.33
C GLN A 592 -30.77 58.97 4.84
N ALA A 593 -30.44 57.89 5.56
CA ALA A 593 -30.22 57.93 6.99
C ALA A 593 -29.07 58.89 7.35
N GLN A 594 -29.31 59.72 8.35
CA GLN A 594 -28.34 60.65 8.94
C GLN A 594 -28.00 60.21 10.37
N PRO A 595 -26.78 60.48 10.86
CA PRO A 595 -26.41 60.16 12.23
C PRO A 595 -27.45 60.70 13.22
N GLY A 596 -28.02 59.82 14.04
CA GLY A 596 -29.11 60.12 14.95
C GLY A 596 -30.44 59.50 14.54
N ASP A 597 -30.59 59.00 13.32
CA ASP A 597 -31.78 58.26 12.92
C ASP A 597 -31.84 56.89 13.59
N LEU A 598 -33.05 56.42 13.90
CA LEU A 598 -33.26 55.08 14.46
C LEU A 598 -33.42 54.03 13.36
N VAL A 599 -32.57 52.99 13.41
CA VAL A 599 -32.59 51.85 12.49
C VAL A 599 -33.33 50.69 13.13
N PHE A 600 -34.30 50.11 12.43
CA PHE A 600 -35.19 49.08 12.97
C PHE A 600 -35.01 47.74 12.28
N PHE A 601 -35.25 46.66 13.01
CA PHE A 601 -35.22 45.28 12.49
C PHE A 601 -36.52 44.56 12.89
N GLY A 602 -37.14 43.94 11.90
CA GLY A 602 -38.51 43.43 11.96
C GLY A 602 -39.41 44.08 10.91
N THR A 603 -40.71 44.04 11.14
CA THR A 603 -41.72 44.63 10.24
C THR A 603 -42.55 45.68 10.97
N PRO A 604 -43.23 46.61 10.27
CA PRO A 604 -44.13 47.56 10.90
C PRO A 604 -45.16 46.87 11.80
N GLY A 605 -45.26 47.32 13.05
CA GLY A 605 -46.11 46.69 14.08
C GLY A 605 -45.45 45.56 14.87
N ASN A 606 -44.27 45.08 14.44
CA ASN A 606 -43.52 44.01 15.11
C ASN A 606 -41.99 44.19 14.95
N PHE A 607 -41.48 45.34 15.41
CA PHE A 607 -40.03 45.58 15.46
C PHE A 607 -39.46 44.94 16.73
N TRP A 608 -38.54 44.00 16.53
CA TRP A 608 -37.91 43.26 17.62
C TRP A 608 -36.55 43.86 18.03
N HIS A 609 -35.94 44.72 17.20
CA HIS A 609 -34.69 45.42 17.54
C HIS A 609 -34.58 46.81 16.92
N VAL A 610 -33.81 47.67 17.60
CA VAL A 610 -33.55 49.06 17.19
C VAL A 610 -32.13 49.47 17.57
N GLY A 611 -31.51 50.34 16.77
CA GLY A 611 -30.22 50.98 17.05
C GLY A 611 -30.19 52.43 16.59
N ILE A 612 -29.20 53.19 17.09
CA ILE A 612 -28.99 54.59 16.69
C ILE A 612 -27.97 54.60 15.55
N TYR A 613 -28.35 55.11 14.39
CA TYR A 613 -27.45 55.26 13.24
C TYR A 613 -26.34 56.25 13.58
N THR A 614 -25.09 55.86 13.36
CA THR A 614 -23.91 56.68 13.69
C THR A 614 -23.21 57.24 12.46
N GLY A 615 -23.75 57.00 11.26
CA GLY A 615 -23.15 57.35 9.98
C GLY A 615 -22.34 56.20 9.37
N ASN A 616 -21.93 56.35 8.11
CA ASN A 616 -21.10 55.39 7.37
C ASN A 616 -21.63 53.94 7.41
N GLY A 617 -22.96 53.76 7.38
CA GLY A 617 -23.57 52.44 7.40
C GLY A 617 -23.50 51.72 8.76
N LYS A 618 -23.21 52.42 9.87
CA LYS A 618 -23.08 51.83 11.21
C LYS A 618 -24.17 52.27 12.17
N MET A 619 -24.40 51.47 13.20
CA MET A 619 -25.26 51.81 14.32
C MET A 619 -24.67 51.37 15.66
N VAL A 620 -24.96 52.12 16.72
CA VAL A 620 -24.76 51.68 18.10
C VAL A 620 -26.05 51.08 18.63
N ASN A 621 -25.96 49.92 19.28
CA ASN A 621 -27.11 49.13 19.69
C ASN A 621 -26.79 48.22 20.90
N ALA A 622 -27.82 47.79 21.62
CA ALA A 622 -27.72 46.76 22.66
C ALA A 622 -28.40 45.48 22.13
N LEU A 623 -27.61 44.51 21.67
CA LEU A 623 -28.13 43.41 20.85
C LEU A 623 -28.76 42.28 21.68
N ASN A 624 -27.97 41.66 22.55
CA ASN A 624 -28.39 40.53 23.40
C ASN A 624 -27.34 40.31 24.50
N PRO A 625 -27.57 39.39 25.48
CA PRO A 625 -26.62 39.14 26.56
C PRO A 625 -25.22 38.67 26.13
N ALA A 626 -25.09 38.04 24.97
CA ALA A 626 -23.82 37.48 24.50
C ALA A 626 -22.92 38.53 23.84
N VAL A 627 -23.51 39.54 23.19
CA VAL A 627 -22.78 40.56 22.43
C VAL A 627 -22.76 41.91 23.17
N GLY A 628 -23.75 42.19 24.02
CA GLY A 628 -23.82 43.42 24.80
C GLY A 628 -24.14 44.64 23.95
N ILE A 629 -23.52 45.77 24.33
CA ILE A 629 -23.64 47.05 23.62
C ILE A 629 -22.44 47.20 22.70
N LEU A 630 -22.69 47.43 21.41
CA LEU A 630 -21.63 47.58 20.42
C LEU A 630 -22.05 48.48 19.26
N GLU A 631 -21.04 48.95 18.53
CA GLU A 631 -21.21 49.66 17.27
C GLU A 631 -20.76 48.77 16.11
N LEU A 632 -21.64 48.53 15.15
CA LEU A 632 -21.41 47.61 14.03
C LEU A 632 -22.05 48.13 12.73
N PRO A 633 -21.63 47.64 11.55
CA PRO A 633 -22.33 47.89 10.30
C PRO A 633 -23.76 47.35 10.32
N ILE A 634 -24.76 48.14 9.89
CA ILE A 634 -26.18 47.79 9.97
C ILE A 634 -26.55 46.48 9.26
N ASN A 635 -25.72 46.02 8.32
CA ASN A 635 -25.89 44.77 7.56
C ASN A 635 -25.14 43.55 8.16
N GLN A 636 -24.46 43.73 9.31
CA GLN A 636 -23.75 42.68 10.04
C GLN A 636 -24.46 42.29 11.34
N LEU A 637 -25.67 42.80 11.57
CA LEU A 637 -26.48 42.36 12.69
C LEU A 637 -26.87 40.89 12.49
N LEU A 638 -26.69 40.08 13.53
CA LEU A 638 -27.13 38.69 13.56
C LEU A 638 -28.35 38.55 14.48
N ASP A 639 -29.30 37.70 14.10
CA ASP A 639 -30.35 37.27 15.02
C ASP A 639 -29.78 36.37 16.14
N THR A 640 -30.63 35.97 17.09
CA THR A 640 -30.25 35.08 18.20
C THR A 640 -29.80 33.68 17.75
N SER A 641 -30.01 33.32 16.47
CA SER A 641 -29.54 32.08 15.85
C SER A 641 -28.26 32.27 15.03
N GLY A 642 -27.66 33.47 15.05
CA GLY A 642 -26.44 33.79 14.31
C GLY A 642 -26.65 34.05 12.82
N ARG A 643 -27.89 34.27 12.36
CA ARG A 643 -28.17 34.54 10.94
C ARG A 643 -28.11 36.05 10.65
N PRO A 644 -27.48 36.48 9.55
CA PRO A 644 -27.53 37.88 9.13
C PRO A 644 -28.96 38.36 8.93
N VAL A 645 -29.31 39.49 9.53
CA VAL A 645 -30.61 40.14 9.37
C VAL A 645 -30.47 41.47 8.64
N THR A 646 -31.42 41.73 7.74
CA THR A 646 -31.47 42.98 6.98
C THR A 646 -32.24 44.05 7.77
N PRO A 647 -31.75 45.30 7.84
CA PRO A 647 -32.51 46.39 8.44
C PRO A 647 -33.79 46.67 7.64
N TYR A 648 -34.81 47.18 8.32
CA TYR A 648 -36.02 47.65 7.69
C TYR A 648 -35.72 48.83 6.75
N ALA A 649 -36.50 48.97 5.67
CA ALA A 649 -36.22 49.91 4.57
C ALA A 649 -36.30 51.39 4.96
N TYR A 650 -36.89 51.72 6.12
CA TYR A 650 -37.05 53.09 6.60
C TYR A 650 -36.50 53.24 8.03
N VAL A 651 -35.89 54.39 8.29
CA VAL A 651 -35.45 54.85 9.61
C VAL A 651 -36.46 55.86 10.18
N ALA A 652 -36.47 56.02 11.50
CA ALA A 652 -37.28 57.04 12.17
C ALA A 652 -36.39 58.20 12.64
N ARG A 653 -36.77 59.43 12.30
CA ARG A 653 -36.08 60.65 12.73
C ARG A 653 -36.89 61.35 13.81
N TYR A 654 -36.22 61.67 14.92
CA TYR A 654 -36.78 62.37 16.07
C TYR A 654 -36.24 63.78 16.18
#